data_AF-A0AAR2M1Q8-F1
#
_entry.id   AF-A0AAR2M1Q8-F1
#
_cell.length_a   1.000
_cell.length_b   1.000
_cell.length_c   1.000
_cell.angle_alpha   90.00
_cell.angle_beta   90.00
_cell.angle_gamma   90.00
#
_symmetry.space_group_name_H-M   'P 1'
#
loop_
_entity.id
_entity.type
_entity.pdbx_description
1 polymer ?
#
loop_
_entity_poly.entity_id
_entity_poly.type
_entity_poly.pdbx_seq_one_letter_code
_entity_poly.pdbx_strand_id
1 'polypeptide(L)'
;MAKNGNDAEIDEGLYSRQLYVLGHDAMKRMQSSNVLISGLRGLGVEIAKNVILGGVKSVTLHDQGVAEWQDLSSQFYLREEDLGKNRAEVSQGRLAELNSYVPVTAYTGALTDDYLTQFQVVVLTNSTFDEQTHIGDFCHSKGIKLIIADTRGLFGQLFCDFGEEMMVHDTNGEQPLSAMISMITKDSAGVVTCLDEARHGFETGDYVTFTEVQGMTDLNGCQPIEIKVLGESVSTPHIWLHAAVLLTDSAWSSSVLSVPQSDADELVALAGEVNAVQSGSAKQESLDQALLKKLSYLAAGDLAPVNAFIGGLAAQEVMKACTGKFMPIMQWLYFDALECLPEAEESVFTEEDCAPRSCRYDGQIAVFGSKMQELLAKQRYFLVGAGAIGCELLKNFAMMGLASGEGEVIVTDMDTIEKSNLNRQFLFRPWDVTKMKSETAAAAVKQMNPSVRITGHQNRVGPDTEKIYDDDFFESLDGVANALDNVDARMYMDRRCVYYRKPLLESGTLGTKGNVQVVIPFLTESYSSSQDPPEKSIPICTLKNFPNAIEHTLQVRCSHFSTHFTMQRTLKLPGAQPLEVLEAVYKSLVTDCPRSWEDCVAWARNHWQCQYNNNIRQLLHNFPPDQLTSSGAPFWSGPKRCPHPLEFSTSNDLHMDYIMAGANLFAQTYGLPGSTDRAALAKLLQEIKVPEFTPKSGVKIHVSDQELQSANASVELKTLLPPVESASQFKLCPIDFEKDDDTNFHMDFIVAASNLRAENYDIPPADRHKSKLIAGKIIPAIATTTAAVVGLVCLELLKIIQGHKKLESYKNGFMNLALPFFAFSEPIAYYEIDWTLWDRFEVKGVQPSGEEMTLRQFLDYFKVLRCFLTLPIKDWHLSYVVLRISLPLSPVLFHPQNEHKLEITMLSQGVSMLYSFFMPHVKALVFELCCNDLTDEDVEVPYVRYTIR
;
A
#
# COMPACT_ATOMS: atom_id res chain seq x y z
N MET A 1 -33.95 10.90 8.86
CA MET A 1 -34.36 11.50 10.15
C MET A 1 -33.12 11.59 11.01
N ALA A 2 -32.58 12.80 11.18
CA ALA A 2 -31.43 13.03 12.05
C ALA A 2 -31.88 12.89 13.51
N LYS A 3 -31.30 11.94 14.24
CA LYS A 3 -31.44 11.87 15.70
C LYS A 3 -30.51 12.93 16.30
N ASN A 4 -31.10 13.90 16.99
CA ASN A 4 -30.37 14.76 17.92
C ASN A 4 -29.85 13.91 19.09
N GLY A 5 -28.54 13.80 19.22
CA GLY A 5 -27.82 13.16 20.32
C GLY A 5 -26.36 13.61 20.29
N ASN A 6 -25.80 13.94 21.44
CA ASN A 6 -24.60 14.76 21.65
C ASN A 6 -23.24 14.06 21.39
N ASP A 7 -23.19 13.06 20.50
CA ASP A 7 -21.95 12.45 19.99
C ASP A 7 -22.10 12.35 18.47
N ALA A 8 -21.26 13.06 17.71
CA ALA A 8 -21.22 12.86 16.27
C ALA A 8 -20.68 11.44 16.01
N GLU A 9 -21.56 10.53 15.59
CA GLU A 9 -21.19 9.16 15.26
C GLU A 9 -20.22 9.19 14.06
N ILE A 10 -19.03 8.59 14.21
CA ILE A 10 -18.02 8.56 13.15
C ILE A 10 -18.54 7.69 12.01
N ASP A 11 -18.54 8.22 10.78
CA ASP A 11 -18.91 7.47 9.58
C ASP A 11 -17.80 6.46 9.20
N GLU A 12 -17.88 5.25 9.76
CA GLU A 12 -16.92 4.17 9.47
C GLU A 12 -16.89 3.78 8.00
N GLY A 13 -17.96 4.04 7.23
CA GLY A 13 -18.00 3.78 5.80
C GLY A 13 -17.11 4.73 4.98
N LEU A 14 -16.96 5.98 5.44
CA LEU A 14 -16.05 6.96 4.82
C LEU A 14 -14.63 6.82 5.39
N TYR A 15 -14.50 6.78 6.71
CA TYR A 15 -13.20 6.83 7.41
C TYR A 15 -12.56 5.46 7.65
N SER A 16 -13.12 4.37 7.12
CA SER A 16 -12.70 2.99 7.38
C SER A 16 -11.18 2.80 7.43
N ARG A 17 -10.46 3.22 6.38
CA ARG A 17 -9.01 2.97 6.26
C ARG A 17 -8.17 3.87 7.17
N GLN A 18 -8.66 5.07 7.44
CA GLN A 18 -8.03 6.03 8.34
C GLN A 18 -8.23 5.64 9.81
N LEU A 19 -9.36 5.04 10.17
CA LEU A 19 -9.63 4.56 11.52
C LEU A 19 -8.64 3.49 11.97
N TYR A 20 -8.17 2.63 11.05
CA TYR A 20 -7.11 1.66 11.36
C TYR A 20 -5.72 2.29 11.56
N VAL A 21 -5.56 3.57 11.23
CA VAL A 21 -4.32 4.34 11.46
C VAL A 21 -4.41 5.14 12.76
N LEU A 22 -5.49 5.90 12.93
CA LEU A 22 -5.64 6.84 14.05
C LEU A 22 -6.37 6.25 15.27
N GLY A 23 -7.37 5.41 15.03
CA GLY A 23 -8.33 4.95 16.03
C GLY A 23 -9.48 5.94 16.28
N HIS A 24 -10.60 5.42 16.80
CA HIS A 24 -11.83 6.20 17.06
C HIS A 24 -11.61 7.37 18.03
N ASP A 25 -10.82 7.19 19.09
CA ASP A 25 -10.60 8.24 20.09
C ASP A 25 -9.83 9.45 19.53
N ALA A 26 -8.82 9.19 18.70
CA ALA A 26 -8.10 10.26 17.99
C ALA A 26 -9.04 10.98 17.03
N MET A 27 -9.86 10.24 16.28
CA MET A 27 -10.84 10.81 15.35
C MET A 27 -11.88 11.71 16.06
N LYS A 28 -12.38 11.29 17.23
CA LYS A 28 -13.30 12.12 18.05
C LYS A 28 -12.65 13.45 18.45
N ARG A 29 -11.37 13.43 18.86
CA ARG A 29 -10.63 14.66 19.17
C ARG A 29 -10.47 15.55 17.95
N MET A 30 -10.15 14.98 16.77
CA MET A 30 -10.07 15.76 15.52
C MET A 30 -11.40 16.46 15.18
N GLN A 31 -12.52 15.77 15.31
CA GLN A 31 -13.87 16.32 15.05
C GLN A 31 -14.27 17.45 16.02
N SER A 32 -13.46 17.73 17.05
CA SER A 32 -13.64 18.86 17.97
C SER A 32 -12.70 20.05 17.71
N SER A 33 -11.73 19.90 16.79
CA SER A 33 -10.68 20.89 16.52
C SER A 33 -10.97 21.76 15.29
N ASN A 34 -11.00 23.08 15.47
CA ASN A 34 -11.04 24.06 14.39
C ASN A 34 -9.60 24.40 13.95
N VAL A 35 -9.34 24.34 12.65
CA VAL A 35 -8.01 24.58 12.06
C VAL A 35 -8.03 25.80 11.16
N LEU A 36 -7.07 26.72 11.35
CA LEU A 36 -6.78 27.82 10.45
C LEU A 36 -5.59 27.47 9.55
N ILE A 37 -5.70 27.73 8.26
CA ILE A 37 -4.60 27.59 7.29
C ILE A 37 -4.41 28.93 6.58
N SER A 38 -3.28 29.59 6.85
CA SER A 38 -2.89 30.89 6.30
C SER A 38 -1.90 30.71 5.14
N GLY A 39 -2.21 31.32 3.99
CA GLY A 39 -1.52 31.17 2.71
C GLY A 39 -2.11 30.02 1.89
N LEU A 40 -2.71 30.32 0.72
CA LEU A 40 -3.42 29.37 -0.14
C LEU A 40 -2.75 29.21 -1.53
N ARG A 41 -1.42 29.25 -1.54
CA ARG A 41 -0.60 28.74 -2.66
C ARG A 41 -0.60 27.20 -2.67
N GLY A 42 0.28 26.56 -3.44
CA GLY A 42 0.39 25.10 -3.54
C GLY A 42 0.51 24.37 -2.20
N LEU A 43 1.42 24.81 -1.35
CA LEU A 43 1.64 24.19 -0.04
C LEU A 43 0.38 24.27 0.84
N GLY A 44 -0.21 25.45 0.95
CA GLY A 44 -1.41 25.66 1.76
C GLY A 44 -2.62 24.85 1.28
N VAL A 45 -2.84 24.76 -0.04
CA VAL A 45 -3.95 23.96 -0.57
C VAL A 45 -3.73 22.46 -0.38
N GLU A 46 -2.48 21.99 -0.44
CA GLU A 46 -2.13 20.60 -0.17
C GLU A 46 -2.38 20.24 1.30
N ILE A 47 -1.97 21.10 2.24
CA ILE A 47 -2.26 20.94 3.67
C ILE A 47 -3.77 20.93 3.90
N ALA A 48 -4.49 21.91 3.33
CA ALA A 48 -5.94 22.00 3.47
C ALA A 48 -6.67 20.76 2.97
N LYS A 49 -6.32 20.26 1.78
CA LYS A 49 -6.86 19.00 1.24
C LYS A 49 -6.74 17.87 2.26
N ASN A 50 -5.53 17.63 2.77
CA ASN A 50 -5.27 16.51 3.66
C ASN A 50 -5.96 16.66 5.03
N VAL A 51 -6.03 17.88 5.58
CA VAL A 51 -6.71 18.17 6.85
C VAL A 51 -8.24 18.00 6.71
N ILE A 52 -8.83 18.46 5.60
CA ILE A 52 -10.26 18.31 5.31
C ILE A 52 -10.63 16.84 5.13
N LEU A 53 -9.86 16.10 4.35
CA LEU A 53 -10.03 14.64 4.20
C LEU A 53 -9.86 13.92 5.54
N GLY A 54 -8.95 14.41 6.38
CA GLY A 54 -8.72 13.93 7.75
C GLY A 54 -9.94 14.04 8.66
N GLY A 55 -10.87 14.97 8.41
CA GLY A 55 -12.12 15.08 9.18
C GLY A 55 -12.00 15.84 10.50
N VAL A 56 -11.41 17.04 10.45
CA VAL A 56 -11.44 17.98 11.59
C VAL A 56 -12.82 18.64 11.75
N LYS A 57 -13.05 19.38 12.84
CA LYS A 57 -14.33 20.05 13.07
C LYS A 57 -14.69 21.07 11.99
N SER A 58 -13.72 21.89 11.60
CA SER A 58 -13.85 22.89 10.54
C SER A 58 -12.49 23.37 10.08
N VAL A 59 -12.41 23.83 8.83
CA VAL A 59 -11.22 24.48 8.27
C VAL A 59 -11.55 25.90 7.85
N THR A 60 -10.71 26.85 8.26
CA THR A 60 -10.74 28.22 7.76
C THR A 60 -9.51 28.47 6.91
N LEU A 61 -9.74 28.89 5.67
CA LEU A 61 -8.73 29.26 4.69
C LEU A 61 -8.50 30.77 4.80
N HIS A 62 -7.25 31.20 4.96
CA HIS A 62 -6.88 32.60 4.98
C HIS A 62 -5.85 32.91 3.90
N ASP A 63 -6.12 33.93 3.09
CA ASP A 63 -5.14 34.49 2.16
C ASP A 63 -5.55 35.94 1.82
N GLN A 64 -4.58 36.84 1.77
CA GLN A 64 -4.80 38.23 1.35
C GLN A 64 -4.38 38.49 -0.10
N GLY A 65 -3.61 37.59 -0.69
CA GLY A 65 -3.14 37.68 -2.06
C GLY A 65 -4.16 37.20 -3.08
N VAL A 66 -3.88 37.56 -4.33
CA VAL A 66 -4.65 37.14 -5.51
C VAL A 66 -3.94 35.99 -6.23
N ALA A 67 -4.69 35.23 -7.01
CA ALA A 67 -4.17 34.17 -7.85
C ALA A 67 -3.31 34.75 -8.99
N GLU A 68 -2.06 34.31 -9.07
CA GLU A 68 -1.09 34.69 -10.09
C GLU A 68 -0.67 33.46 -10.93
N TRP A 69 -0.01 33.69 -12.08
CA TRP A 69 0.45 32.61 -12.95
C TRP A 69 1.34 31.58 -12.25
N GLN A 70 2.26 32.04 -11.40
CA GLN A 70 3.16 31.19 -10.63
C GLN A 70 2.41 30.24 -9.69
N ASP A 71 1.25 30.65 -9.16
CA ASP A 71 0.49 29.83 -8.20
C ASP A 71 -0.09 28.57 -8.88
N LEU A 72 -0.37 28.61 -10.19
CA LEU A 72 -0.91 27.47 -10.93
C LEU A 72 0.11 26.34 -11.15
N SER A 73 1.39 26.55 -10.81
CA SER A 73 2.45 25.54 -10.90
C SER A 73 2.27 24.40 -9.90
N SER A 74 1.47 24.64 -8.85
CA SER A 74 1.23 23.64 -7.82
C SER A 74 -0.15 23.70 -7.18
N GLN A 75 -0.89 24.82 -7.31
CA GLN A 75 -2.22 24.98 -6.76
C GLN A 75 -3.29 24.36 -7.68
N PHE A 76 -3.61 23.10 -7.44
CA PHE A 76 -4.48 22.25 -8.27
C PHE A 76 -5.99 22.60 -8.24
N TYR A 77 -6.41 23.59 -7.47
CA TYR A 77 -7.76 24.16 -7.45
C TYR A 77 -7.89 25.55 -8.06
N LEU A 78 -6.78 26.26 -8.31
CA LEU A 78 -6.82 27.44 -9.17
C LEU A 78 -7.03 27.02 -10.63
N ARG A 79 -7.73 27.87 -11.38
CA ARG A 79 -7.92 27.78 -12.82
C ARG A 79 -7.41 29.06 -13.46
N GLU A 80 -7.12 29.03 -14.75
CA GLU A 80 -6.67 30.25 -15.46
C GLU A 80 -7.72 31.37 -15.41
N GLU A 81 -9.01 31.01 -15.34
CA GLU A 81 -10.12 31.95 -15.16
C GLU A 81 -10.23 32.56 -13.74
N ASP A 82 -9.43 32.07 -12.79
CA ASP A 82 -9.37 32.56 -11.41
C ASP A 82 -8.26 33.58 -11.17
N LEU A 83 -7.39 33.83 -12.17
CA LEU A 83 -6.31 34.83 -12.08
C LEU A 83 -6.86 36.21 -11.67
N GLY A 84 -6.20 36.83 -10.70
CA GLY A 84 -6.59 38.12 -10.13
C GLY A 84 -7.69 38.07 -9.05
N LYS A 85 -8.30 36.91 -8.80
CA LYS A 85 -9.25 36.72 -7.67
C LYS A 85 -8.50 36.29 -6.41
N ASN A 86 -9.10 36.47 -5.24
CA ASN A 86 -8.51 36.03 -3.98
C ASN A 86 -8.41 34.49 -3.92
N ARG A 87 -7.24 33.96 -3.55
CA ARG A 87 -6.95 32.51 -3.56
C ARG A 87 -7.81 31.71 -2.58
N ALA A 88 -8.08 32.23 -1.39
CA ALA A 88 -8.89 31.54 -0.39
C ALA A 88 -10.36 31.45 -0.82
N GLU A 89 -10.93 32.54 -1.34
CA GLU A 89 -12.32 32.59 -1.79
C GLU A 89 -12.60 31.62 -2.94
N VAL A 90 -11.74 31.61 -3.98
CA VAL A 90 -11.95 30.73 -5.14
C VAL A 90 -11.69 29.25 -4.86
N SER A 91 -10.86 28.94 -3.86
CA SER A 91 -10.52 27.56 -3.48
C SER A 91 -11.55 26.95 -2.52
N GLN A 92 -12.26 27.78 -1.75
CA GLN A 92 -13.18 27.35 -0.70
C GLN A 92 -14.22 26.34 -1.20
N GLY A 93 -14.90 26.63 -2.31
CA GLY A 93 -15.96 25.75 -2.83
C GLY A 93 -15.42 24.36 -3.19
N ARG A 94 -14.26 24.30 -3.88
CA ARG A 94 -13.64 23.04 -4.33
C ARG A 94 -13.09 22.22 -3.17
N LEU A 95 -12.56 22.88 -2.14
CA LEU A 95 -12.10 22.24 -0.90
C LEU A 95 -13.28 21.71 -0.06
N ALA A 96 -14.40 22.45 0.01
CA ALA A 96 -15.59 22.03 0.74
C ALA A 96 -16.22 20.74 0.18
N GLU A 97 -16.06 20.47 -1.12
CA GLU A 97 -16.57 19.24 -1.75
C GLU A 97 -15.81 17.97 -1.35
N LEU A 98 -14.58 18.09 -0.82
CA LEU A 98 -13.77 16.94 -0.44
C LEU A 98 -14.40 16.14 0.68
N ASN A 99 -15.04 16.82 1.63
CA ASN A 99 -15.62 16.19 2.80
C ASN A 99 -16.84 16.97 3.32
N SER A 100 -18.03 16.41 3.12
CA SER A 100 -19.30 17.02 3.56
C SER A 100 -19.43 17.17 5.08
N TYR A 101 -18.60 16.48 5.87
CA TYR A 101 -18.58 16.59 7.33
C TYR A 101 -17.75 17.76 7.84
N VAL A 102 -16.91 18.38 7.00
CA VAL A 102 -15.99 19.45 7.39
C VAL A 102 -16.42 20.77 6.73
N PRO A 103 -17.02 21.71 7.49
CA PRO A 103 -17.26 23.05 6.99
C PRO A 103 -15.95 23.75 6.64
N VAL A 104 -15.87 24.29 5.43
CA VAL A 104 -14.73 25.08 4.94
C VAL A 104 -15.18 26.52 4.75
N THR A 105 -14.44 27.47 5.33
CA THR A 105 -14.71 28.91 5.26
C THR A 105 -13.50 29.66 4.70
N ALA A 106 -13.72 30.81 4.06
CA ALA A 106 -12.64 31.69 3.62
C ALA A 106 -12.63 32.97 4.45
N TYR A 107 -11.44 33.49 4.75
CA TYR A 107 -11.21 34.73 5.45
C TYR A 107 -10.12 35.54 4.74
N THR A 108 -10.39 36.82 4.48
CA THR A 108 -9.51 37.71 3.69
C THR A 108 -9.05 38.94 4.49
N GLY A 109 -9.43 39.01 5.78
CA GLY A 109 -9.04 40.10 6.68
C GLY A 109 -7.67 39.87 7.31
N ALA A 110 -7.24 40.80 8.17
CA ALA A 110 -6.03 40.63 8.96
C ALA A 110 -6.21 39.56 10.05
N LEU A 111 -5.16 38.79 10.32
CA LEU A 111 -5.10 37.83 11.43
C LEU A 111 -4.81 38.56 12.75
N THR A 112 -5.86 39.09 13.38
CA THR A 112 -5.76 39.70 14.71
C THR A 112 -5.70 38.64 15.81
N ASP A 113 -4.99 38.91 16.90
CA ASP A 113 -4.96 38.12 18.13
C ASP A 113 -6.34 37.55 18.55
N ASP A 114 -7.35 38.42 18.64
CA ASP A 114 -8.71 38.02 19.04
C ASP A 114 -9.32 36.99 18.07
N TYR A 115 -9.05 37.13 16.77
CA TYR A 115 -9.52 36.20 15.75
C TYR A 115 -8.81 34.84 15.84
N LEU A 116 -7.55 34.80 16.23
CA LEU A 116 -6.80 33.55 16.38
C LEU A 116 -7.34 32.66 17.53
N THR A 117 -7.93 33.26 18.56
CA THR A 117 -8.42 32.53 19.75
C THR A 117 -9.52 31.49 19.48
N GLN A 118 -10.17 31.52 18.32
CA GLN A 118 -11.21 30.55 17.96
C GLN A 118 -10.66 29.20 17.45
N PHE A 119 -9.36 29.14 17.15
CA PHE A 119 -8.71 27.96 16.55
C PHE A 119 -7.95 27.15 17.59
N GLN A 120 -7.89 25.84 17.38
CA GLN A 120 -7.06 24.93 18.18
C GLN A 120 -5.68 24.76 17.54
N VAL A 121 -5.63 24.81 16.20
CA VAL A 121 -4.41 24.70 15.41
C VAL A 121 -4.36 25.83 14.38
N VAL A 122 -3.22 26.50 14.28
CA VAL A 122 -2.92 27.52 13.27
C VAL A 122 -1.75 27.04 12.43
N VAL A 123 -1.97 27.00 11.11
CA VAL A 123 -0.93 26.69 10.13
C VAL A 123 -0.60 27.97 9.37
N LEU A 124 0.68 28.34 9.36
CA LEU A 124 1.19 29.45 8.57
C LEU A 124 2.02 28.89 7.40
N THR A 125 1.73 29.38 6.20
CA THR A 125 2.50 29.10 4.99
C THR A 125 2.76 30.39 4.24
N ASN A 126 3.98 30.53 3.71
CA ASN A 126 4.41 31.70 2.95
C ASN A 126 4.19 33.05 3.67
N SER A 127 4.21 33.06 5.01
CA SER A 127 4.11 34.26 5.86
C SER A 127 5.50 34.85 6.15
N THR A 128 5.59 36.14 6.42
CA THR A 128 6.86 36.80 6.77
C THR A 128 7.32 36.42 8.17
N PHE A 129 8.63 36.51 8.44
CA PHE A 129 9.17 36.31 9.79
C PHE A 129 8.47 37.07 10.90
N ASP A 130 8.17 38.35 10.65
CA ASP A 130 7.55 39.23 11.63
C ASP A 130 6.14 38.72 11.98
N GLU A 131 5.40 38.27 10.96
CA GLU A 131 4.09 37.65 11.14
C GLU A 131 4.21 36.30 11.87
N GLN A 132 5.17 35.46 11.47
CA GLN A 132 5.44 34.17 12.10
C GLN A 132 5.79 34.31 13.59
N THR A 133 6.65 35.28 13.92
CA THR A 133 7.09 35.54 15.29
C THR A 133 5.95 36.09 16.13
N HIS A 134 5.21 37.08 15.62
CA HIS A 134 4.09 37.67 16.33
C HIS A 134 2.97 36.66 16.60
N ILE A 135 2.55 35.91 15.56
CA ILE A 135 1.51 34.88 15.70
C ILE A 135 2.04 33.70 16.53
N GLY A 136 3.31 33.36 16.42
CA GLY A 136 3.93 32.28 17.19
C GLY A 136 3.95 32.57 18.68
N ASP A 137 4.46 33.73 19.08
CA ASP A 137 4.45 34.19 20.47
C ASP A 137 3.02 34.22 21.04
N PHE A 138 2.05 34.72 20.25
CA PHE A 138 0.66 34.75 20.65
C PHE A 138 0.09 33.34 20.83
N CYS A 139 0.22 32.47 19.82
CA CYS A 139 -0.28 31.10 19.84
C CYS A 139 0.29 30.32 21.03
N HIS A 140 1.62 30.39 21.24
CA HIS A 140 2.30 29.76 22.36
C HIS A 140 1.74 30.22 23.70
N SER A 141 1.59 31.55 23.89
CA SER A 141 1.05 32.14 25.13
C SER A 141 -0.41 31.75 25.43
N LYS A 142 -1.17 31.33 24.40
CA LYS A 142 -2.58 30.92 24.51
C LYS A 142 -2.78 29.41 24.45
N GLY A 143 -1.71 28.63 24.29
CA GLY A 143 -1.79 27.17 24.13
C GLY A 143 -2.41 26.73 22.79
N ILE A 144 -2.44 27.60 21.79
CA ILE A 144 -2.86 27.30 20.43
C ILE A 144 -1.68 26.62 19.72
N LYS A 145 -1.94 25.50 19.05
CA LYS A 145 -0.88 24.72 18.39
C LYS A 145 -0.48 25.42 17.09
N LEU A 146 0.80 25.67 16.89
CA LEU A 146 1.34 26.35 15.72
C LEU A 146 2.12 25.38 14.85
N ILE A 147 1.90 25.49 13.54
CA ILE A 147 2.70 24.83 12.51
C ILE A 147 3.09 25.89 11.48
N ILE A 148 4.37 25.95 11.12
CA ILE A 148 4.87 26.82 10.07
C ILE A 148 5.50 25.94 9.00
N ALA A 149 5.10 26.11 7.74
CA ALA A 149 5.66 25.35 6.64
C ALA A 149 5.91 26.27 5.45
N ASP A 150 7.10 26.17 4.86
CA ASP A 150 7.45 26.92 3.64
C ASP A 150 8.19 26.02 2.65
N THR A 151 7.99 26.32 1.37
CA THR A 151 8.68 25.68 0.25
C THR A 151 9.24 26.74 -0.69
N ARG A 152 10.46 26.50 -1.17
CA ARG A 152 11.24 27.42 -2.02
C ARG A 152 12.02 26.60 -3.05
N GLY A 153 11.43 26.42 -4.22
CA GLY A 153 11.97 25.53 -5.25
C GLY A 153 12.16 24.11 -4.71
N LEU A 154 13.41 23.66 -4.64
CA LEU A 154 13.78 22.32 -4.15
C LEU A 154 13.97 22.24 -2.63
N PHE A 155 13.78 23.34 -1.90
CA PHE A 155 13.89 23.39 -0.45
C PHE A 155 12.52 23.42 0.22
N GLY A 156 12.44 22.83 1.40
CA GLY A 156 11.27 22.87 2.28
C GLY A 156 11.66 22.95 3.75
N GLN A 157 10.82 23.61 4.54
CA GLN A 157 10.92 23.64 5.99
C GLN A 157 9.58 23.36 6.65
N LEU A 158 9.64 22.82 7.86
CA LEU A 158 8.50 22.59 8.73
C LEU A 158 8.91 22.82 10.18
N PHE A 159 8.15 23.66 10.89
CA PHE A 159 8.31 23.94 12.30
C PHE A 159 7.01 23.62 13.04
N CYS A 160 7.14 23.01 14.22
CA CYS A 160 6.01 22.73 15.10
C CYS A 160 6.26 23.30 16.49
N ASP A 161 5.28 24.06 16.99
CA ASP A 161 5.21 24.49 18.38
C ASP A 161 3.85 24.13 18.96
N PHE A 162 3.85 23.09 19.78
CA PHE A 162 2.64 22.57 20.42
C PHE A 162 2.55 23.00 21.90
N GLY A 163 3.22 24.08 22.28
CA GLY A 163 3.27 24.61 23.65
C GLY A 163 4.25 23.86 24.55
N GLU A 164 4.45 24.38 25.76
CA GLU A 164 5.36 23.79 26.76
C GLU A 164 4.92 22.41 27.26
N GLU A 165 3.61 22.15 27.25
CA GLU A 165 3.00 20.89 27.69
C GLU A 165 2.08 20.31 26.61
N MET A 166 2.40 19.11 26.14
CA MET A 166 1.54 18.31 25.26
C MET A 166 1.50 16.86 25.72
N MET A 167 0.29 16.32 25.86
CA MET A 167 0.10 14.89 26.12
C MET A 167 0.12 14.12 24.81
N VAL A 168 1.05 13.17 24.70
CA VAL A 168 1.11 12.19 23.62
C VAL A 168 0.60 10.85 24.17
N HIS A 169 -0.52 10.37 23.65
CA HIS A 169 -1.18 9.14 24.08
C HIS A 169 -0.57 7.88 23.45
N ASP A 170 0.10 8.04 22.31
CA ASP A 170 0.76 6.98 21.57
C ASP A 170 1.90 7.61 20.77
N THR A 171 3.13 7.13 20.97
CA THR A 171 4.33 7.71 20.37
C THR A 171 4.75 7.06 19.06
N ASN A 172 4.23 5.87 18.71
CA ASN A 172 4.77 5.08 17.59
C ASN A 172 3.70 4.53 16.64
N GLY A 173 2.44 4.46 17.06
CA GLY A 173 1.33 3.97 16.24
C GLY A 173 1.28 2.45 16.06
N GLU A 174 2.18 1.71 16.71
CA GLU A 174 2.22 0.25 16.62
C GLU A 174 1.15 -0.39 17.51
N GLN A 175 0.69 -1.57 17.14
CA GLN A 175 -0.22 -2.33 18.00
C GLN A 175 0.53 -2.84 19.24
N PRO A 176 -0.07 -2.80 20.45
CA PRO A 176 0.54 -3.37 21.64
C PRO A 176 0.94 -4.83 21.42
N LEU A 177 2.19 -5.15 21.73
CA LEU A 177 2.73 -6.50 21.59
C LEU A 177 2.15 -7.43 22.68
N SER A 178 2.07 -8.72 22.36
CA SER A 178 1.61 -9.77 23.28
C SER A 178 2.49 -11.01 23.15
N ALA A 179 2.81 -11.64 24.28
CA ALA A 179 3.65 -12.83 24.35
C ALA A 179 3.10 -13.83 25.38
N MET A 180 3.14 -15.12 25.06
CA MET A 180 2.77 -16.19 25.98
C MET A 180 3.89 -16.44 26.98
N ILE A 181 3.51 -16.51 28.26
CA ILE A 181 4.43 -16.73 29.37
C ILE A 181 4.66 -18.23 29.56
N SER A 182 5.93 -18.62 29.68
CA SER A 182 6.36 -19.97 30.04
C SER A 182 6.61 -20.08 31.55
N MET A 183 7.35 -19.13 32.12
CA MET A 183 7.72 -19.14 33.55
C MET A 183 7.83 -17.71 34.09
N ILE A 184 7.52 -17.54 35.38
CA ILE A 184 7.79 -16.32 36.14
C ILE A 184 8.52 -16.70 37.44
N THR A 185 9.68 -16.08 37.70
CA THR A 185 10.41 -16.30 38.96
C THR A 185 9.83 -15.45 40.10
N LYS A 186 9.85 -16.01 41.32
CA LYS A 186 9.46 -15.29 42.54
C LYS A 186 10.69 -14.66 43.20
N ASP A 187 11.36 -13.78 42.47
CA ASP A 187 12.49 -12.97 42.97
C ASP A 187 12.04 -11.51 43.20
N SER A 188 12.86 -10.73 43.89
CA SER A 188 12.74 -9.28 44.04
C SER A 188 12.68 -8.54 42.71
N ALA A 189 13.41 -9.04 41.70
CA ALA A 189 13.25 -8.70 40.30
C ALA A 189 12.75 -9.95 39.55
N GLY A 190 11.42 -10.10 39.49
CA GLY A 190 10.80 -11.24 38.82
C GLY A 190 11.21 -11.33 37.35
N VAL A 191 11.70 -12.50 36.94
CA VAL A 191 12.12 -12.78 35.57
C VAL A 191 10.97 -13.49 34.88
N VAL A 192 10.48 -12.90 33.78
CA VAL A 192 9.44 -13.48 32.92
C VAL A 192 10.13 -14.13 31.73
N THR A 193 9.93 -15.44 31.58
CA THR A 193 10.40 -16.20 30.42
C THR A 193 9.22 -16.44 29.48
N CYS A 194 9.33 -15.99 28.23
CA CYS A 194 8.33 -16.25 27.19
C CYS A 194 8.49 -17.65 26.59
N LEU A 195 7.47 -18.16 25.93
CA LEU A 195 7.51 -19.47 25.27
C LEU A 195 8.51 -19.49 24.09
N ASP A 196 9.32 -20.56 23.98
CA ASP A 196 10.52 -20.66 23.13
C ASP A 196 10.32 -20.37 21.61
N GLU A 197 9.10 -20.51 21.08
CA GLU A 197 8.84 -20.36 19.64
C GLU A 197 8.57 -18.92 19.18
N ALA A 198 8.42 -17.95 20.11
CA ALA A 198 8.11 -16.57 19.76
C ALA A 198 8.94 -15.55 20.58
N ARG A 199 9.67 -14.68 19.87
CA ARG A 199 10.30 -13.50 20.49
C ARG A 199 9.21 -12.53 20.95
N HIS A 200 9.36 -11.99 22.16
CA HIS A 200 8.38 -11.07 22.74
C HIS A 200 8.35 -9.69 22.06
N GLY A 201 9.46 -9.26 21.46
CA GLY A 201 9.54 -8.00 20.71
C GLY A 201 9.56 -6.71 21.56
N PHE A 202 9.29 -6.79 22.86
CA PHE A 202 9.42 -5.65 23.79
C PHE A 202 10.82 -5.05 23.86
N GLU A 203 10.88 -3.78 24.26
CA GLU A 203 12.08 -2.99 24.54
C GLU A 203 12.20 -2.65 26.05
N THR A 204 13.41 -2.26 26.49
CA THR A 204 13.59 -1.81 27.88
C THR A 204 12.93 -0.45 28.06
N GLY A 205 12.08 -0.33 29.09
CA GLY A 205 11.26 0.87 29.34
C GLY A 205 9.80 0.73 28.87
N ASP A 206 9.45 -0.36 28.18
CA ASP A 206 8.07 -0.71 27.89
C ASP A 206 7.30 -1.01 29.18
N TYR A 207 5.96 -0.86 29.13
CA TYR A 207 5.06 -1.18 30.24
C TYR A 207 4.12 -2.32 29.84
N VAL A 208 3.99 -3.33 30.72
CA VAL A 208 3.18 -4.53 30.45
C VAL A 208 2.14 -4.79 31.54
N THR A 209 1.08 -5.50 31.18
CA THR A 209 0.07 -6.04 32.11
C THR A 209 -0.06 -7.55 31.91
N PHE A 210 -0.49 -8.27 32.94
CA PHE A 210 -0.61 -9.73 32.90
C PHE A 210 -2.07 -10.17 32.94
N THR A 211 -2.36 -11.31 32.29
CA THR A 211 -3.65 -11.99 32.32
C THR A 211 -3.43 -13.50 32.33
N GLU A 212 -4.37 -14.25 32.91
CA GLU A 212 -4.37 -15.73 32.92
C GLU A 212 -3.16 -16.39 33.63
N VAL A 213 -2.41 -15.65 34.45
CA VAL A 213 -1.30 -16.19 35.25
C VAL A 213 -1.84 -16.99 36.43
N GLN A 214 -1.63 -18.30 36.40
CA GLN A 214 -2.02 -19.20 37.48
C GLN A 214 -0.92 -19.26 38.55
N GLY A 215 -1.31 -19.36 39.83
CA GLY A 215 -0.39 -19.43 40.98
C GLY A 215 0.19 -18.08 41.46
N MET A 216 0.16 -17.04 40.63
CA MET A 216 0.49 -15.65 40.97
C MET A 216 -0.66 -14.71 40.56
N THR A 217 -1.86 -14.95 41.11
CA THR A 217 -3.10 -14.32 40.65
C THR A 217 -3.13 -12.81 40.78
N ASP A 218 -2.36 -12.25 41.72
CA ASP A 218 -2.27 -10.80 41.96
C ASP A 218 -1.61 -10.04 40.80
N LEU A 219 -0.89 -10.73 39.91
CA LEU A 219 -0.36 -10.14 38.68
C LEU A 219 -1.48 -9.88 37.65
N ASN A 220 -2.56 -10.66 37.67
CA ASN A 220 -3.61 -10.55 36.68
C ASN A 220 -4.39 -9.24 36.85
N GLY A 221 -4.44 -8.42 35.80
CA GLY A 221 -5.11 -7.12 35.84
C GLY A 221 -4.38 -6.06 36.69
N CYS A 222 -3.07 -6.25 36.93
CA CYS A 222 -2.26 -5.25 37.62
C CYS A 222 -2.17 -3.94 36.82
N GLN A 223 -1.77 -2.86 37.50
CA GLN A 223 -1.35 -1.64 36.81
C GLN A 223 -0.14 -1.92 35.92
N PRO A 224 0.05 -1.18 34.81
CA PRO A 224 1.19 -1.40 33.92
C PRO A 224 2.53 -1.35 34.67
N ILE A 225 3.38 -2.35 34.46
CA ILE A 225 4.69 -2.48 35.11
C ILE A 225 5.78 -2.27 34.06
N GLU A 226 6.74 -1.39 34.35
CA GLU A 226 7.92 -1.18 33.51
C GLU A 226 8.79 -2.45 33.45
N ILE A 227 9.24 -2.81 32.25
CA ILE A 227 10.08 -3.99 32.03
C ILE A 227 11.50 -3.62 31.59
N LYS A 228 12.43 -4.51 31.95
CA LYS A 228 13.82 -4.49 31.47
C LYS A 228 14.10 -5.75 30.67
N VAL A 229 14.49 -5.59 29.42
CA VAL A 229 14.84 -6.71 28.54
C VAL A 229 16.24 -7.21 28.93
N LEU A 230 16.37 -8.53 29.14
CA LEU A 230 17.60 -9.17 29.62
C LEU A 230 18.49 -9.73 28.49
N GLY A 231 18.24 -9.35 27.23
CA GLY A 231 19.00 -9.72 26.02
C GLY A 231 19.37 -8.51 25.14
N GLU A 232 20.31 -8.67 24.20
CA GLU A 232 21.01 -7.58 23.49
C GLU A 232 20.07 -6.60 22.76
N SER A 233 20.17 -5.32 23.12
CA SER A 233 19.55 -4.17 22.44
C SER A 233 20.63 -3.22 21.95
N VAL A 234 20.59 -2.88 20.65
CA VAL A 234 21.48 -1.90 20.01
C VAL A 234 20.78 -0.54 20.02
N SER A 235 21.42 0.47 20.62
CA SER A 235 20.94 1.87 20.61
C SER A 235 21.63 2.67 19.51
N THR A 236 20.87 3.42 18.71
CA THR A 236 21.38 4.41 17.75
C THR A 236 21.22 5.84 18.27
N PRO A 237 22.18 6.75 18.01
CA PRO A 237 22.09 8.15 18.41
C PRO A 237 21.55 9.06 17.29
N HIS A 238 20.89 10.16 17.68
CA HIS A 238 20.44 11.26 16.83
C HIS A 238 21.51 12.36 16.70
N ILE A 239 21.56 13.04 15.55
CA ILE A 239 22.40 14.21 15.26
C ILE A 239 21.51 15.32 14.67
N TRP A 240 21.81 16.59 15.01
CA TRP A 240 21.10 17.80 14.58
C TRP A 240 22.01 18.73 13.76
N LEU A 241 21.46 19.34 12.71
CA LEU A 241 22.01 20.50 12.01
C LEU A 241 20.94 21.61 12.00
N HIS A 242 21.22 22.82 12.51
CA HIS A 242 20.21 23.88 12.71
C HIS A 242 20.55 25.25 12.10
N ALA A 243 21.76 25.48 11.60
CA ALA A 243 22.25 26.85 11.51
C ALA A 243 22.13 27.57 10.14
N ALA A 244 21.58 26.93 9.11
CA ALA A 244 21.49 27.55 7.78
C ALA A 244 20.27 28.48 7.59
N VAL A 245 19.28 28.47 8.50
CA VAL A 245 17.92 28.95 8.16
C VAL A 245 17.42 30.15 8.97
N LEU A 246 18.10 30.57 10.05
CA LEU A 246 17.84 31.91 10.64
C LEU A 246 18.18 33.07 9.67
N LEU A 247 18.69 32.75 8.48
CA LEU A 247 19.29 33.63 7.47
C LEU A 247 18.33 34.03 6.37
N THR A 248 17.25 33.27 6.19
CA THR A 248 16.28 33.60 5.16
C THR A 248 15.59 34.87 5.63
N ASP A 249 14.79 34.81 6.67
CA ASP A 249 13.66 35.72 6.91
C ASP A 249 13.91 37.25 6.99
N SER A 250 15.12 37.73 7.27
CA SER A 250 15.47 39.17 7.28
C SER A 250 15.74 39.79 5.89
N ALA A 251 15.98 38.97 4.86
CA ALA A 251 16.23 39.39 3.47
C ALA A 251 14.93 39.63 2.64
N TRP A 252 13.74 39.36 3.21
CA TRP A 252 12.51 38.99 2.47
C TRP A 252 11.58 40.15 2.09
N SER A 253 12.05 41.40 2.06
CA SER A 253 11.16 42.54 1.82
C SER A 253 11.02 43.00 0.36
N SER A 254 11.71 42.40 -0.60
CA SER A 254 11.60 42.79 -2.02
C SER A 254 11.22 41.62 -2.93
N SER A 255 10.01 41.71 -3.47
CA SER A 255 9.49 40.91 -4.58
C SER A 255 10.34 41.09 -5.84
N VAL A 256 11.23 40.13 -6.15
CA VAL A 256 11.89 40.05 -7.47
C VAL A 256 12.03 38.58 -7.91
N LEU A 257 11.52 38.30 -9.11
CA LEU A 257 11.62 37.05 -9.86
C LEU A 257 12.96 37.02 -10.62
N SER A 258 13.54 35.81 -10.77
CA SER A 258 14.90 35.50 -11.27
C SER A 258 15.98 36.25 -10.51
N VAL A 259 16.75 35.52 -9.72
CA VAL A 259 17.66 36.12 -8.74
C VAL A 259 19.06 36.25 -9.37
N PRO A 260 19.49 37.46 -9.78
CA PRO A 260 20.82 37.66 -10.35
C PRO A 260 21.92 37.27 -9.36
N GLN A 261 23.14 37.02 -9.86
CA GLN A 261 24.29 36.66 -9.02
C GLN A 261 24.49 37.61 -7.82
N SER A 262 24.12 38.89 -7.97
CA SER A 262 24.17 39.91 -6.92
C SER A 262 23.36 39.53 -5.67
N ASP A 263 22.17 39.01 -5.86
CA ASP A 263 21.22 38.72 -4.78
C ASP A 263 21.61 37.42 -4.06
N ALA A 264 22.24 36.48 -4.78
CA ALA A 264 22.85 35.31 -4.18
C ALA A 264 24.08 35.68 -3.32
N ASP A 265 24.88 36.64 -3.75
CA ASP A 265 25.98 37.18 -2.95
C ASP A 265 25.46 37.99 -1.74
N GLU A 266 24.33 38.69 -1.88
CA GLU A 266 23.64 39.38 -0.78
C GLU A 266 23.11 38.38 0.27
N LEU A 267 22.46 37.30 -0.15
CA LEU A 267 22.00 36.26 0.78
C LEU A 267 23.18 35.64 1.57
N VAL A 268 24.33 35.43 0.92
CA VAL A 268 25.55 34.94 1.60
C VAL A 268 26.08 35.97 2.61
N ALA A 269 25.99 37.27 2.31
CA ALA A 269 26.39 38.32 3.25
C ALA A 269 25.47 38.35 4.48
N LEU A 270 24.15 38.36 4.26
CA LEU A 270 23.14 38.31 5.34
C LEU A 270 23.27 37.04 6.19
N ALA A 271 23.57 35.91 5.53
CA ALA A 271 23.90 34.67 6.19
C ALA A 271 25.08 34.80 7.18
N GLY A 272 26.13 35.50 6.75
CA GLY A 272 27.27 35.84 7.58
C GLY A 272 26.92 36.72 8.78
N GLU A 273 26.07 37.73 8.58
CA GLU A 273 25.65 38.67 9.63
C GLU A 273 24.85 37.99 10.73
N VAL A 274 23.87 37.17 10.38
CA VAL A 274 23.07 36.45 11.37
C VAL A 274 23.91 35.39 12.08
N ASN A 275 24.78 34.64 11.39
CA ASN A 275 25.68 33.68 12.03
C ASN A 275 26.66 34.40 13.00
N ALA A 276 27.04 35.65 12.72
CA ALA A 276 27.89 36.43 13.59
C ALA A 276 27.23 36.74 14.95
N VAL A 277 25.92 36.96 14.98
CA VAL A 277 25.14 37.24 16.20
C VAL A 277 24.69 35.98 16.95
N GLN A 278 24.78 34.79 16.33
CA GLN A 278 24.51 33.52 17.02
C GLN A 278 25.56 33.19 18.08
N SER A 279 25.17 32.36 19.05
CA SER A 279 26.04 31.86 20.12
C SER A 279 25.79 30.38 20.43
N GLY A 280 26.69 29.75 21.18
CA GLY A 280 26.58 28.33 21.54
C GLY A 280 26.59 27.41 20.32
N SER A 281 25.79 26.34 20.36
CA SER A 281 25.68 25.34 19.28
C SER A 281 25.01 25.86 18.01
N ALA A 282 24.33 27.01 18.05
CA ALA A 282 23.72 27.62 16.88
C ALA A 282 24.74 28.32 15.97
N LYS A 283 25.86 28.81 16.53
CA LYS A 283 26.92 29.47 15.75
C LYS A 283 27.73 28.44 14.96
N GLN A 284 27.84 28.64 13.65
CA GLN A 284 28.70 27.82 12.79
C GLN A 284 30.07 28.43 12.61
N GLU A 285 31.09 27.58 12.57
CA GLU A 285 32.47 27.98 12.26
C GLU A 285 32.63 28.41 10.80
N SER A 286 31.88 27.79 9.89
CA SER A 286 31.89 28.10 8.47
C SER A 286 30.50 27.95 7.86
N LEU A 287 30.19 28.76 6.85
CA LEU A 287 28.95 28.72 6.11
C LEU A 287 29.18 28.12 4.72
N ASP A 288 28.30 27.21 4.30
CA ASP A 288 28.32 26.67 2.94
C ASP A 288 27.73 27.71 1.97
N GLN A 289 28.61 28.50 1.37
CA GLN A 289 28.23 29.53 0.40
C GLN A 289 27.59 28.93 -0.86
N ALA A 290 27.97 27.72 -1.27
CA ALA A 290 27.42 27.11 -2.48
C ALA A 290 25.95 26.70 -2.24
N LEU A 291 25.64 26.15 -1.07
CA LEU A 291 24.28 25.84 -0.66
C LEU A 291 23.41 27.10 -0.57
N LEU A 292 23.92 28.16 0.07
CA LEU A 292 23.21 29.44 0.19
C LEU A 292 22.93 30.08 -1.17
N LYS A 293 23.89 30.05 -2.10
CA LYS A 293 23.67 30.53 -3.46
C LYS A 293 22.59 29.73 -4.19
N LYS A 294 22.58 28.40 -4.07
CA LYS A 294 21.51 27.55 -4.63
C LYS A 294 20.14 27.90 -4.03
N LEU A 295 20.06 28.10 -2.72
CA LEU A 295 18.82 28.55 -2.07
C LEU A 295 18.32 29.86 -2.68
N SER A 296 19.22 30.83 -2.88
CA SER A 296 18.88 32.10 -3.52
C SER A 296 18.34 31.92 -4.94
N TYR A 297 19.04 31.17 -5.80
CA TYR A 297 18.61 30.94 -7.18
C TYR A 297 17.24 30.26 -7.29
N LEU A 298 16.93 29.36 -6.35
CA LEU A 298 15.70 28.57 -6.35
C LEU A 298 14.56 29.21 -5.55
N ALA A 299 14.77 30.36 -4.92
CA ALA A 299 13.84 30.95 -3.95
C ALA A 299 12.46 31.28 -4.55
N ALA A 300 12.42 31.67 -5.82
CA ALA A 300 11.20 31.97 -6.55
C ALA A 300 10.46 30.73 -7.08
N GLY A 301 11.06 29.54 -6.93
CA GLY A 301 10.49 28.29 -7.40
C GLY A 301 9.29 27.84 -6.57
N ASP A 302 8.29 27.27 -7.25
CA ASP A 302 7.12 26.65 -6.64
C ASP A 302 6.85 25.30 -7.32
N LEU A 303 7.20 24.22 -6.61
CA LEU A 303 7.20 22.86 -7.15
C LEU A 303 6.10 22.01 -6.51
N ALA A 304 5.19 21.49 -7.33
CA ALA A 304 4.14 20.58 -6.88
C ALA A 304 4.67 19.36 -6.08
N PRO A 305 5.78 18.70 -6.46
CA PRO A 305 6.32 17.57 -5.70
C PRO A 305 6.78 17.94 -4.28
N VAL A 306 7.46 19.09 -4.10
CA VAL A 306 7.92 19.55 -2.77
C VAL A 306 6.74 19.99 -1.91
N ASN A 307 5.75 20.66 -2.52
CA ASN A 307 4.50 21.01 -1.85
C ASN A 307 3.72 19.76 -1.42
N ALA A 308 3.68 18.71 -2.24
CA ALA A 308 3.06 17.43 -1.90
C ALA A 308 3.77 16.76 -0.72
N PHE A 309 5.11 16.75 -0.72
CA PHE A 309 5.91 16.20 0.37
C PHE A 309 5.66 16.94 1.68
N ILE A 310 6.03 18.23 1.75
CA ILE A 310 5.92 19.04 2.97
C ILE A 310 4.45 19.21 3.38
N GLY A 311 3.52 19.34 2.43
CA GLY A 311 2.09 19.46 2.71
C GLY A 311 1.49 18.20 3.31
N GLY A 312 1.96 17.01 2.90
CA GLY A 312 1.62 15.74 3.55
C GLY A 312 2.14 15.67 4.99
N LEU A 313 3.37 16.12 5.23
CA LEU A 313 3.97 16.16 6.58
C LEU A 313 3.25 17.15 7.50
N ALA A 314 3.10 18.41 7.07
CA ALA A 314 2.47 19.45 7.85
C ALA A 314 1.00 19.11 8.18
N ALA A 315 0.26 18.52 7.23
CA ALA A 315 -1.09 18.03 7.52
C ALA A 315 -1.09 16.88 8.53
N GLN A 316 -0.10 15.99 8.51
CA GLN A 316 0.04 14.97 9.54
C GLN A 316 0.33 15.61 10.91
N GLU A 317 1.19 16.63 10.99
CA GLU A 317 1.46 17.37 12.22
C GLU A 317 0.20 18.07 12.76
N VAL A 318 -0.68 18.59 11.89
CA VAL A 318 -2.00 19.10 12.29
C VAL A 318 -2.82 18.01 12.98
N MET A 319 -2.82 16.79 12.45
CA MET A 319 -3.54 15.66 13.05
C MET A 319 -2.94 15.30 14.42
N LYS A 320 -1.60 15.31 14.57
CA LYS A 320 -0.92 15.06 15.85
C LYS A 320 -1.29 16.13 16.87
N ALA A 321 -1.23 17.41 16.47
CA ALA A 321 -1.61 18.55 17.31
C ALA A 321 -3.04 18.44 17.84
N CYS A 322 -3.98 17.98 17.00
CA CYS A 322 -5.38 17.81 17.39
C CYS A 322 -5.62 16.61 18.32
N THR A 323 -4.74 15.60 18.31
CA THR A 323 -5.07 14.28 18.85
C THR A 323 -4.13 13.76 19.92
N GLY A 324 -2.89 14.24 20.00
CA GLY A 324 -1.86 13.58 20.79
C GLY A 324 -1.57 12.14 20.34
N LYS A 325 -1.94 11.77 19.11
CA LYS A 325 -1.61 10.48 18.49
C LYS A 325 -0.35 10.69 17.64
N PHE A 326 0.65 9.84 17.85
CA PHE A 326 2.00 9.88 17.27
C PHE A 326 2.93 10.95 17.85
N MET A 327 4.23 10.73 17.67
CA MET A 327 5.27 11.67 18.09
C MET A 327 5.33 12.89 17.14
N PRO A 328 5.22 14.13 17.63
CA PRO A 328 5.41 15.35 16.83
C PRO A 328 6.83 15.52 16.30
N ILE A 329 6.99 16.34 15.27
CA ILE A 329 8.31 16.91 14.92
C ILE A 329 8.73 17.88 16.04
N MET A 330 9.95 17.72 16.55
CA MET A 330 10.47 18.49 17.69
C MET A 330 11.83 19.11 17.38
N GLN A 331 11.93 20.31 16.84
CA GLN A 331 10.82 21.16 16.37
C GLN A 331 10.94 21.53 14.89
N TRP A 332 12.16 21.54 14.36
CA TRP A 332 12.45 21.92 12.98
C TRP A 332 12.76 20.69 12.14
N LEU A 333 12.20 20.66 10.94
CA LEU A 333 12.55 19.76 9.86
C LEU A 333 12.91 20.59 8.63
N TYR A 334 14.09 20.32 8.07
CA TYR A 334 14.54 20.89 6.80
C TYR A 334 14.70 19.77 5.79
N PHE A 335 14.36 20.09 4.54
CA PHE A 335 14.44 19.17 3.43
C PHE A 335 14.97 19.91 2.20
N ASP A 336 15.83 19.25 1.45
CA ASP A 336 16.19 19.65 0.11
C ASP A 336 16.24 18.44 -0.83
N ALA A 337 15.99 18.68 -2.11
CA ALA A 337 16.09 17.68 -3.16
C ALA A 337 17.00 18.18 -4.29
N LEU A 338 18.16 18.74 -3.92
CA LEU A 338 19.08 19.39 -4.86
C LEU A 338 19.61 18.45 -5.95
N GLU A 339 19.57 17.14 -5.73
CA GLU A 339 19.90 16.13 -6.74
C GLU A 339 18.90 16.07 -7.90
N CYS A 340 17.79 16.83 -7.83
CA CYS A 340 16.90 17.02 -8.98
C CYS A 340 17.46 18.02 -10.00
N LEU A 341 18.45 18.84 -9.65
CA LEU A 341 19.11 19.71 -10.61
C LEU A 341 19.93 18.89 -11.61
N PRO A 342 20.12 19.36 -12.86
CA PRO A 342 20.93 18.66 -13.85
C PRO A 342 22.34 18.33 -13.34
N GLU A 343 22.88 17.20 -13.76
CA GLU A 343 24.25 16.80 -13.44
C GLU A 343 25.26 17.80 -14.05
N ALA A 344 26.25 18.21 -13.25
CA ALA A 344 27.10 19.40 -13.45
C ALA A 344 27.92 19.48 -14.77
N GLU A 345 27.88 18.47 -15.63
CA GLU A 345 28.59 18.45 -16.92
C GLU A 345 27.71 18.84 -18.12
N GLU A 346 26.38 18.94 -17.98
CA GLU A 346 25.47 19.03 -19.14
C GLU A 346 24.69 20.34 -19.32
N SER A 347 24.60 21.24 -18.32
CA SER A 347 24.05 22.60 -18.56
C SER A 347 24.29 23.58 -17.42
N VAL A 348 24.72 24.80 -17.76
CA VAL A 348 24.63 25.97 -16.88
C VAL A 348 23.33 26.68 -17.26
N PHE A 349 22.34 26.71 -16.37
CA PHE A 349 21.13 27.50 -16.59
C PHE A 349 21.47 28.99 -16.68
N THR A 350 20.92 29.67 -17.68
CA THR A 350 20.99 31.14 -17.76
C THR A 350 19.77 31.77 -17.12
N GLU A 351 19.87 33.04 -16.71
CA GLU A 351 18.72 33.81 -16.22
C GLU A 351 17.56 33.84 -17.24
N GLU A 352 17.88 33.79 -18.55
CA GLU A 352 16.88 33.75 -19.63
C GLU A 352 16.12 32.41 -19.70
N ASP A 353 16.78 31.30 -19.39
CA ASP A 353 16.13 29.97 -19.39
C ASP A 353 15.07 29.87 -18.29
N CYS A 354 15.34 30.49 -17.14
CA CYS A 354 14.47 30.48 -15.95
C CYS A 354 13.53 31.69 -15.88
N ALA A 355 13.56 32.59 -16.87
CA ALA A 355 12.70 33.77 -16.88
C ALA A 355 11.21 33.40 -17.02
N PRO A 356 10.30 34.07 -16.28
CA PRO A 356 8.86 33.83 -16.37
C PRO A 356 8.32 33.99 -17.80
N ARG A 357 7.39 33.12 -18.19
CA ARG A 357 6.76 33.10 -19.52
C ARG A 357 5.30 33.52 -19.48
N SER A 358 4.81 33.98 -18.32
CA SER A 358 3.38 34.27 -18.08
C SER A 358 2.51 33.05 -18.36
N CYS A 359 2.95 31.90 -17.83
CA CYS A 359 2.23 30.64 -17.98
C CYS A 359 2.14 29.92 -16.65
N ARG A 360 1.26 28.92 -16.59
CA ARG A 360 0.99 28.16 -15.38
C ARG A 360 2.19 27.39 -14.81
N TYR A 361 3.27 27.26 -15.57
CA TYR A 361 4.48 26.54 -15.17
C TYR A 361 5.61 27.46 -14.71
N ASP A 362 5.37 28.77 -14.58
CA ASP A 362 6.40 29.76 -14.23
C ASP A 362 7.14 29.42 -12.92
N GLY A 363 6.44 28.88 -11.91
CA GLY A 363 7.05 28.43 -10.66
C GLY A 363 8.00 27.24 -10.82
N GLN A 364 7.75 26.36 -11.80
CA GLN A 364 8.64 25.24 -12.13
C GLN A 364 9.77 25.65 -13.08
N ILE A 365 9.49 26.53 -14.04
CA ILE A 365 10.47 27.11 -14.97
C ILE A 365 11.55 27.88 -14.21
N ALA A 366 11.20 28.56 -13.13
CA ALA A 366 12.15 29.26 -12.27
C ALA A 366 13.26 28.34 -11.70
N VAL A 367 13.01 27.03 -11.61
CA VAL A 367 13.96 26.03 -11.08
C VAL A 367 14.69 25.27 -12.19
N PHE A 368 13.95 24.79 -13.19
CA PHE A 368 14.47 23.85 -14.19
C PHE A 368 14.59 24.43 -15.61
N GLY A 369 14.20 25.69 -15.79
CA GLY A 369 14.16 26.36 -17.09
C GLY A 369 13.05 25.86 -18.03
N SER A 370 12.77 26.63 -19.08
CA SER A 370 11.69 26.32 -20.03
C SER A 370 11.92 25.03 -20.82
N LYS A 371 13.17 24.65 -21.07
CA LYS A 371 13.53 23.43 -21.80
C LYS A 371 13.06 22.16 -21.06
N MET A 372 13.13 22.14 -19.74
CA MET A 372 12.61 21.01 -18.95
C MET A 372 11.09 20.90 -19.10
N GLN A 373 10.38 22.03 -19.13
CA GLN A 373 8.93 22.04 -19.35
C GLN A 373 8.54 21.43 -20.71
N GLU A 374 9.33 21.70 -21.76
CA GLU A 374 9.13 21.09 -23.08
C GLU A 374 9.37 19.57 -23.08
N LEU A 375 10.35 19.09 -22.31
CA LEU A 375 10.62 17.65 -22.16
C LEU A 375 9.45 16.96 -21.46
N LEU A 376 8.95 17.53 -20.36
CA LEU A 376 7.77 17.05 -19.62
C LEU A 376 6.54 16.94 -20.52
N ALA A 377 6.30 17.96 -21.36
CA ALA A 377 5.13 18.01 -22.24
C ALA A 377 5.11 16.87 -23.29
N LYS A 378 6.27 16.32 -23.64
CA LYS A 378 6.42 15.25 -24.66
C LYS A 378 6.38 13.84 -24.09
N GLN A 379 6.40 13.68 -22.76
CA GLN A 379 6.52 12.37 -22.13
C GLN A 379 5.28 11.49 -22.34
N ARG A 380 5.52 10.19 -22.55
CA ARG A 380 4.52 9.13 -22.63
C ARG A 380 4.67 8.18 -21.44
N TYR A 381 3.78 8.29 -20.46
CA TYR A 381 3.85 7.52 -19.22
C TYR A 381 2.67 6.58 -19.05
N PHE A 382 2.94 5.39 -18.52
CA PHE A 382 1.91 4.44 -18.11
C PHE A 382 1.79 4.40 -16.59
N LEU A 383 0.63 4.82 -16.09
CA LEU A 383 0.26 4.78 -14.68
C LEU A 383 -0.59 3.54 -14.39
N VAL A 384 -0.09 2.65 -13.54
CA VAL A 384 -0.78 1.40 -13.19
C VAL A 384 -1.42 1.52 -11.82
N GLY A 385 -2.74 1.76 -11.81
CA GLY A 385 -3.55 2.01 -10.62
C GLY A 385 -4.02 3.47 -10.54
N ALA A 386 -5.30 3.64 -10.20
CA ALA A 386 -5.98 4.92 -10.00
C ALA A 386 -6.52 5.04 -8.55
N GLY A 387 -5.89 4.33 -7.61
CA GLY A 387 -6.16 4.41 -6.18
C GLY A 387 -5.60 5.67 -5.52
N ALA A 388 -5.22 5.58 -4.23
CA ALA A 388 -4.73 6.74 -3.47
C ALA A 388 -3.48 7.36 -4.11
N ILE A 389 -2.44 6.54 -4.31
CA ILE A 389 -1.19 6.94 -4.97
C ILE A 389 -1.46 7.43 -6.40
N GLY A 390 -2.34 6.74 -7.14
CA GLY A 390 -2.68 7.10 -8.51
C GLY A 390 -3.33 8.49 -8.62
N CYS A 391 -4.25 8.82 -7.72
CA CYS A 391 -4.87 10.15 -7.67
C CYS A 391 -3.84 11.26 -7.41
N GLU A 392 -2.94 11.04 -6.45
CA GLU A 392 -1.86 11.99 -6.13
C GLU A 392 -0.85 12.13 -7.29
N LEU A 393 -0.48 11.03 -7.94
CA LEU A 393 0.42 11.04 -9.10
C LEU A 393 -0.20 11.84 -10.24
N LEU A 394 -1.47 11.60 -10.55
CA LEU A 394 -2.16 12.33 -11.61
C LEU A 394 -2.29 13.82 -11.33
N LYS A 395 -2.54 14.23 -10.07
CA LYS A 395 -2.48 15.65 -9.69
C LYS A 395 -1.10 16.23 -9.91
N ASN A 396 -0.04 15.54 -9.47
CA ASN A 396 1.32 16.04 -9.66
C ASN A 396 1.71 16.10 -11.14
N PHE A 397 1.40 15.06 -11.93
CA PHE A 397 1.61 15.05 -13.38
C PHE A 397 0.91 16.24 -14.05
N ALA A 398 -0.31 16.56 -13.60
CA ALA A 398 -1.05 17.69 -14.11
C ALA A 398 -0.39 19.03 -13.81
N MET A 399 0.08 19.22 -12.58
CA MET A 399 0.73 20.46 -12.15
C MET A 399 2.11 20.63 -12.80
N MET A 400 2.87 19.53 -12.93
CA MET A 400 4.17 19.51 -13.62
C MET A 400 4.06 19.70 -15.13
N GLY A 401 2.88 19.50 -15.73
CA GLY A 401 2.68 19.54 -17.18
C GLY A 401 3.22 18.31 -17.92
N LEU A 402 3.26 17.16 -17.25
CA LEU A 402 3.60 15.89 -17.89
C LEU A 402 2.55 15.58 -18.97
N ALA A 403 3.01 15.26 -20.19
CA ALA A 403 2.13 15.01 -21.34
C ALA A 403 1.20 16.18 -21.70
N SER A 404 1.59 17.43 -21.42
CA SER A 404 0.81 18.61 -21.81
C SER A 404 1.01 19.06 -23.26
N GLY A 405 1.74 18.29 -24.07
CA GLY A 405 2.04 18.55 -25.47
C GLY A 405 1.79 17.33 -26.35
N GLU A 406 2.83 16.81 -27.01
CA GLU A 406 2.74 15.63 -27.89
C GLU A 406 2.72 14.29 -27.13
N GLY A 407 2.98 14.32 -25.82
CA GLY A 407 2.98 13.16 -24.93
C GLY A 407 1.58 12.59 -24.61
N GLU A 408 1.54 11.58 -23.76
CA GLU A 408 0.29 10.98 -23.27
C GLU A 408 0.49 10.23 -21.95
N VAL A 409 -0.40 10.46 -20.98
CA VAL A 409 -0.52 9.61 -19.79
C VAL A 409 -1.63 8.59 -20.02
N ILE A 410 -1.31 7.30 -19.98
CA ILE A 410 -2.30 6.23 -19.94
C ILE A 410 -2.42 5.78 -18.49
N VAL A 411 -3.61 5.87 -17.90
CA VAL A 411 -3.90 5.35 -16.56
C VAL A 411 -4.80 4.14 -16.68
N THR A 412 -4.49 3.03 -16.02
CA THR A 412 -5.38 1.86 -15.98
C THR A 412 -5.72 1.43 -14.56
N ASP A 413 -6.99 1.09 -14.35
CA ASP A 413 -7.49 0.53 -13.10
C ASP A 413 -8.80 -0.22 -13.40
N MET A 414 -8.94 -1.45 -12.91
CA MET A 414 -10.15 -2.25 -13.12
C MET A 414 -11.25 -1.98 -12.08
N ASP A 415 -10.94 -1.25 -11.03
CA ASP A 415 -11.85 -1.04 -9.92
C ASP A 415 -12.84 0.10 -10.18
N THR A 416 -14.00 -0.04 -9.55
CA THR A 416 -14.96 1.05 -9.40
C THR A 416 -14.71 1.83 -8.11
N ILE A 417 -15.24 3.04 -8.03
CA ILE A 417 -15.11 3.92 -6.87
C ILE A 417 -16.07 3.46 -5.76
N GLU A 418 -15.53 3.27 -4.56
CA GLU A 418 -16.29 2.96 -3.34
C GLU A 418 -16.34 4.15 -2.37
N LYS A 419 -17.29 4.14 -1.43
CA LYS A 419 -17.40 5.18 -0.39
C LYS A 419 -16.10 5.31 0.44
N SER A 420 -15.49 4.18 0.79
CA SER A 420 -14.26 4.10 1.59
C SER A 420 -13.03 4.71 0.89
N ASN A 421 -13.12 4.94 -0.42
CA ASN A 421 -12.04 5.50 -1.22
C ASN A 421 -11.94 7.02 -1.07
N LEU A 422 -13.08 7.69 -0.88
CA LEU A 422 -13.21 9.16 -0.91
C LEU A 422 -12.36 9.87 0.15
N ASN A 423 -12.05 9.20 1.27
CA ASN A 423 -11.20 9.74 2.33
C ASN A 423 -9.72 9.97 1.92
N ARG A 424 -9.24 9.35 0.83
CA ARG A 424 -7.84 9.51 0.36
C ARG A 424 -7.67 9.60 -1.16
N GLN A 425 -8.73 9.38 -1.92
CA GLN A 425 -8.75 9.46 -3.39
C GLN A 425 -9.51 10.72 -3.80
N PHE A 426 -8.89 11.87 -3.54
CA PHE A 426 -9.55 13.19 -3.54
C PHE A 426 -10.02 13.66 -4.93
N LEU A 427 -9.64 12.97 -6.00
CA LEU A 427 -10.17 13.22 -7.35
C LEU A 427 -11.61 12.76 -7.51
N PHE A 428 -12.11 11.93 -6.60
CA PHE A 428 -13.45 11.37 -6.62
C PHE A 428 -14.39 12.13 -5.68
N ARG A 429 -15.69 12.01 -5.96
CA ARG A 429 -16.76 12.62 -5.16
C ARG A 429 -17.82 11.57 -4.80
N PRO A 430 -18.69 11.84 -3.82
CA PRO A 430 -19.77 10.91 -3.46
C PRO A 430 -20.68 10.51 -4.64
N TRP A 431 -20.85 11.39 -5.63
CA TRP A 431 -21.62 11.12 -6.85
C TRP A 431 -20.88 10.31 -7.93
N ASP A 432 -19.61 9.97 -7.69
CA ASP A 432 -18.80 9.13 -8.57
C ASP A 432 -18.75 7.66 -8.14
N VAL A 433 -19.32 7.32 -6.98
CA VAL A 433 -19.41 5.93 -6.50
C VAL A 433 -20.04 5.05 -7.58
N THR A 434 -19.49 3.85 -7.78
CA THR A 434 -19.77 2.88 -8.87
C THR A 434 -19.19 3.21 -10.25
N LYS A 435 -18.66 4.42 -10.49
CA LYS A 435 -17.93 4.72 -11.74
C LYS A 435 -16.51 4.15 -11.68
N MET A 436 -15.89 4.00 -12.85
CA MET A 436 -14.51 3.51 -12.96
C MET A 436 -13.51 4.56 -12.45
N LYS A 437 -12.54 4.11 -11.65
CA LYS A 437 -11.53 5.01 -11.04
C LYS A 437 -10.70 5.74 -12.10
N SER A 438 -10.17 5.02 -13.07
CA SER A 438 -9.25 5.54 -14.09
C SER A 438 -9.88 6.64 -14.96
N GLU A 439 -11.09 6.41 -15.49
CA GLU A 439 -11.80 7.38 -16.31
C GLU A 439 -12.21 8.62 -15.53
N THR A 440 -12.72 8.43 -14.31
CA THR A 440 -13.14 9.53 -13.44
C THR A 440 -11.94 10.40 -13.04
N ALA A 441 -10.80 9.77 -12.70
CA ALA A 441 -9.58 10.46 -12.34
C ALA A 441 -9.03 11.26 -13.53
N ALA A 442 -9.02 10.66 -14.73
CA ALA A 442 -8.62 11.33 -15.96
C ALA A 442 -9.50 12.56 -16.26
N ALA A 443 -10.80 12.47 -16.03
CA ALA A 443 -11.73 13.59 -16.21
C ALA A 443 -11.49 14.71 -15.18
N ALA A 444 -11.28 14.37 -13.90
CA ALA A 444 -11.01 15.34 -12.84
C ALA A 444 -9.70 16.11 -13.10
N VAL A 445 -8.65 15.41 -13.52
CA VAL A 445 -7.33 15.99 -13.80
C VAL A 445 -7.36 16.96 -14.98
N LYS A 446 -8.14 16.65 -16.03
CA LYS A 446 -8.34 17.58 -17.17
C LYS A 446 -8.97 18.90 -16.76
N GLN A 447 -9.73 18.94 -15.65
CA GLN A 447 -10.24 20.21 -15.12
C GLN A 447 -9.14 21.01 -14.42
N MET A 448 -8.16 20.34 -13.80
CA MET A 448 -7.01 20.99 -13.15
C MET A 448 -6.01 21.53 -14.19
N ASN A 449 -5.75 20.75 -15.23
CA ASN A 449 -4.93 21.15 -16.36
C ASN A 449 -5.52 20.68 -17.71
N PRO A 450 -6.19 21.57 -18.46
CA PRO A 450 -6.77 21.23 -19.76
C PRO A 450 -5.75 20.81 -20.82
N SER A 451 -4.48 21.19 -20.67
CA SER A 451 -3.42 20.86 -21.63
C SER A 451 -2.95 19.41 -21.52
N VAL A 452 -3.16 18.75 -20.39
CA VAL A 452 -2.65 17.39 -20.13
C VAL A 452 -3.46 16.37 -20.91
N ARG A 453 -2.76 15.56 -21.71
CA ARG A 453 -3.36 14.44 -22.43
C ARG A 453 -3.33 13.18 -21.57
N ILE A 454 -4.51 12.82 -21.05
CA ILE A 454 -4.70 11.61 -20.26
C ILE A 454 -5.85 10.74 -20.80
N THR A 455 -5.61 9.43 -20.82
CA THR A 455 -6.52 8.39 -21.28
C THR A 455 -6.71 7.33 -20.19
N GLY A 456 -7.96 7.09 -19.79
CA GLY A 456 -8.32 6.08 -18.78
C GLY A 456 -8.66 4.73 -19.42
N HIS A 457 -7.96 3.68 -19.03
CA HIS A 457 -8.23 2.28 -19.36
C HIS A 457 -8.82 1.56 -18.14
N GLN A 458 -9.57 0.48 -18.39
CA GLN A 458 -10.28 -0.29 -17.36
C GLN A 458 -9.70 -1.69 -17.17
N ASN A 459 -8.48 -1.92 -17.63
CA ASN A 459 -7.93 -3.26 -17.78
C ASN A 459 -7.06 -3.61 -16.56
N ARG A 460 -7.34 -4.77 -15.95
CA ARG A 460 -6.46 -5.34 -14.94
C ARG A 460 -5.15 -5.75 -15.59
N VAL A 461 -4.07 -5.07 -15.23
CA VAL A 461 -2.74 -5.40 -15.73
C VAL A 461 -2.33 -6.80 -15.28
N GLY A 462 -1.82 -7.58 -16.23
CA GLY A 462 -1.39 -8.96 -16.03
C GLY A 462 -1.37 -9.73 -17.35
N PRO A 463 -0.99 -11.03 -17.31
CA PRO A 463 -0.80 -11.85 -18.50
C PRO A 463 -2.00 -11.87 -19.46
N ASP A 464 -3.23 -11.80 -18.92
CA ASP A 464 -4.47 -11.84 -19.72
C ASP A 464 -4.67 -10.58 -20.60
N THR A 465 -3.95 -9.49 -20.33
CA THR A 465 -4.09 -8.19 -21.01
C THR A 465 -2.91 -7.82 -21.90
N GLU A 466 -1.96 -8.72 -22.14
CA GLU A 466 -0.79 -8.49 -22.99
C GLU A 466 -1.14 -8.25 -24.47
N LYS A 467 -2.36 -8.58 -24.89
CA LYS A 467 -2.89 -8.20 -26.20
C LYS A 467 -3.23 -6.71 -26.33
N ILE A 468 -3.48 -6.06 -25.19
CA ILE A 468 -3.81 -4.63 -25.12
C ILE A 468 -2.52 -3.85 -24.84
N TYR A 469 -1.73 -4.33 -23.87
CA TYR A 469 -0.43 -3.78 -23.50
C TYR A 469 0.69 -4.60 -24.13
N ASP A 470 0.71 -4.60 -25.45
CA ASP A 470 1.63 -5.37 -26.28
C ASP A 470 3.01 -4.70 -26.41
N ASP A 471 3.84 -5.24 -27.30
CA ASP A 471 5.19 -4.72 -27.55
C ASP A 471 5.16 -3.27 -28.04
N ASP A 472 4.24 -2.92 -28.94
CA ASP A 472 4.15 -1.55 -29.49
C ASP A 472 3.76 -0.55 -28.40
N PHE A 473 2.83 -0.95 -27.53
CA PHE A 473 2.45 -0.15 -26.37
C PHE A 473 3.66 0.17 -25.50
N PHE A 474 4.35 -0.85 -24.99
CA PHE A 474 5.48 -0.65 -24.08
C PHE A 474 6.67 0.03 -24.76
N GLU A 475 7.00 -0.31 -26.01
CA GLU A 475 8.12 0.31 -26.73
C GLU A 475 7.90 1.82 -26.91
N SER A 476 6.64 2.27 -27.04
CA SER A 476 6.26 3.68 -27.17
C SER A 476 6.32 4.52 -25.88
N LEU A 477 6.55 3.90 -24.72
CA LEU A 477 6.59 4.59 -23.42
C LEU A 477 7.96 5.17 -23.11
N ASP A 478 7.99 6.28 -22.38
CA ASP A 478 9.20 6.84 -21.78
C ASP A 478 9.44 6.31 -20.36
N GLY A 479 8.37 5.92 -19.65
CA GLY A 479 8.45 5.35 -18.31
C GLY A 479 7.12 4.81 -17.78
N VAL A 480 7.20 4.14 -16.63
CA VAL A 480 6.06 3.54 -15.93
C VAL A 480 6.04 4.03 -14.47
N ALA A 481 4.85 4.30 -13.93
CA ALA A 481 4.65 4.60 -12.52
C ALA A 481 3.63 3.63 -11.93
N ASN A 482 4.01 2.94 -10.85
CA ASN A 482 3.12 2.04 -10.14
C ASN A 482 2.35 2.77 -9.03
N ALA A 483 1.07 2.45 -8.93
CA ALA A 483 0.15 2.89 -7.88
C ALA A 483 -0.68 1.70 -7.38
N LEU A 484 0.01 0.59 -7.11
CA LEU A 484 -0.53 -0.74 -6.86
C LEU A 484 -0.73 -1.02 -5.37
N ASP A 485 -1.56 -2.01 -5.04
CA ASP A 485 -1.87 -2.42 -3.67
C ASP A 485 -1.48 -3.88 -3.35
N ASN A 486 -0.92 -4.60 -4.32
CA ASN A 486 -0.49 -6.00 -4.17
C ASN A 486 0.88 -6.25 -4.80
N VAL A 487 1.62 -7.22 -4.25
CA VAL A 487 3.00 -7.54 -4.67
C VAL A 487 3.03 -8.23 -6.03
N ASP A 488 2.03 -9.06 -6.35
CA ASP A 488 2.00 -9.80 -7.63
C ASP A 488 1.96 -8.87 -8.85
N ALA A 489 1.14 -7.82 -8.79
CA ALA A 489 1.07 -6.82 -9.85
C ALA A 489 2.37 -5.99 -9.96
N ARG A 490 3.02 -5.69 -8.82
CA ARG A 490 4.32 -5.00 -8.81
C ARG A 490 5.39 -5.85 -9.51
N MET A 491 5.50 -7.12 -9.11
CA MET A 491 6.40 -8.10 -9.73
C MET A 491 6.11 -8.34 -11.21
N TYR A 492 4.84 -8.27 -11.62
CA TYR A 492 4.47 -8.32 -13.04
C TYR A 492 5.00 -7.08 -13.79
N MET A 493 4.73 -5.88 -13.29
CA MET A 493 5.15 -4.65 -13.95
C MET A 493 6.66 -4.47 -13.97
N ASP A 494 7.36 -4.86 -12.90
CA ASP A 494 8.82 -4.88 -12.84
C ASP A 494 9.42 -5.75 -13.95
N ARG A 495 8.95 -7.00 -14.09
CA ARG A 495 9.39 -7.89 -15.18
C ARG A 495 9.12 -7.32 -16.57
N ARG A 496 7.98 -6.66 -16.78
CA ARG A 496 7.68 -5.99 -18.06
C ARG A 496 8.63 -4.81 -18.29
N CYS A 497 8.92 -4.00 -17.27
CA CYS A 497 9.84 -2.85 -17.38
C CYS A 497 11.28 -3.29 -17.64
N VAL A 498 11.75 -4.36 -16.99
CA VAL A 498 13.05 -5.01 -17.30
C VAL A 498 13.07 -5.49 -18.74
N TYR A 499 12.02 -6.20 -19.18
CA TYR A 499 11.93 -6.68 -20.56
C TYR A 499 11.89 -5.53 -21.59
N TYR A 500 11.13 -4.46 -21.39
CA TYR A 500 11.09 -3.35 -22.37
C TYR A 500 12.15 -2.27 -22.11
N ARG A 501 13.03 -2.46 -21.11
CA ARG A 501 14.06 -1.50 -20.70
C ARG A 501 13.46 -0.12 -20.42
N LYS A 502 12.39 -0.08 -19.63
CA LYS A 502 11.69 1.16 -19.25
C LYS A 502 11.97 1.50 -17.79
N PRO A 503 12.21 2.78 -17.47
CA PRO A 503 12.23 3.25 -16.08
C PRO A 503 10.93 2.93 -15.37
N LEU A 504 11.04 2.52 -14.11
CA LEU A 504 9.90 2.24 -13.25
C LEU A 504 10.02 3.02 -11.94
N LEU A 505 8.98 3.78 -11.64
CA LEU A 505 8.78 4.43 -10.35
C LEU A 505 7.83 3.57 -9.50
N GLU A 506 8.35 3.04 -8.39
CA GLU A 506 7.62 2.19 -7.46
C GLU A 506 7.39 2.91 -6.12
N SER A 507 6.22 2.68 -5.51
CA SER A 507 5.90 3.26 -4.21
C SER A 507 4.85 2.45 -3.44
N GLY A 508 4.94 2.53 -2.12
CA GLY A 508 4.06 1.82 -1.20
C GLY A 508 3.72 2.64 0.04
N THR A 509 2.55 2.35 0.62
CA THR A 509 2.08 2.98 1.87
C THR A 509 1.43 1.93 2.77
N LEU A 510 1.67 2.02 4.07
CA LEU A 510 0.99 1.25 5.11
C LEU A 510 0.78 2.14 6.36
N GLY A 511 -0.44 2.65 6.53
CA GLY A 511 -0.74 3.63 7.57
C GLY A 511 0.14 4.87 7.44
N THR A 512 0.96 5.15 8.46
CA THR A 512 1.93 6.25 8.47
C THR A 512 3.26 5.94 7.79
N LYS A 513 3.48 4.68 7.39
CA LYS A 513 4.72 4.20 6.76
C LYS A 513 4.62 4.35 5.24
N GLY A 514 5.72 4.72 4.60
CA GLY A 514 5.80 4.84 3.16
C GLY A 514 7.20 4.56 2.62
N ASN A 515 7.26 4.06 1.39
CA ASN A 515 8.52 3.83 0.68
C ASN A 515 8.43 4.25 -0.79
N VAL A 516 9.56 4.65 -1.35
CA VAL A 516 9.78 4.97 -2.77
C VAL A 516 11.01 4.22 -3.25
N GLN A 517 10.88 3.55 -4.38
CA GLN A 517 12.00 2.89 -5.06
C GLN A 517 12.01 3.29 -6.52
N VAL A 518 13.20 3.61 -7.03
CA VAL A 518 13.41 3.96 -8.44
C VAL A 518 14.23 2.88 -9.13
N VAL A 519 13.73 2.41 -10.27
CA VAL A 519 14.36 1.36 -11.08
C VAL A 519 14.72 1.94 -12.44
N ILE A 520 16.03 2.09 -12.69
CA ILE A 520 16.59 2.72 -13.90
C ILE A 520 17.30 1.67 -14.75
N PRO A 521 16.89 1.50 -16.03
CA PRO A 521 17.54 0.59 -16.96
C PRO A 521 19.05 0.81 -17.03
N PHE A 522 19.80 -0.29 -16.93
CA PHE A 522 21.27 -0.32 -17.02
C PHE A 522 22.01 0.45 -15.91
N LEU A 523 21.33 0.78 -14.80
CA LEU A 523 21.94 1.51 -13.69
C LEU A 523 21.65 0.85 -12.34
N THR A 524 20.39 0.51 -12.06
CA THR A 524 19.98 -0.02 -10.74
C THR A 524 19.56 -1.48 -10.82
N GLU A 525 19.39 -2.10 -9.65
CA GLU A 525 18.61 -3.33 -9.51
C GLU A 525 17.12 -3.12 -9.87
N SER A 526 16.39 -4.23 -10.00
CA SER A 526 14.94 -4.27 -10.21
C SER A 526 14.18 -4.41 -8.88
N TYR A 527 12.86 -4.18 -8.88
CA TYR A 527 12.05 -4.41 -7.67
C TYR A 527 12.16 -5.87 -7.18
N SER A 528 12.15 -6.83 -8.13
CA SER A 528 12.21 -8.26 -7.84
C SER A 528 13.59 -8.76 -7.36
N SER A 529 14.63 -7.92 -7.38
CA SER A 529 15.99 -8.26 -6.93
C SER A 529 16.09 -8.37 -5.40
N SER A 530 15.19 -7.69 -4.69
CA SER A 530 15.11 -7.71 -3.23
C SER A 530 13.93 -8.56 -2.76
N GLN A 531 14.05 -9.18 -1.58
CA GLN A 531 13.00 -10.02 -1.01
C GLN A 531 12.37 -9.35 0.21
N ASP A 532 11.10 -8.99 0.09
CA ASP A 532 10.29 -8.55 1.21
C ASP A 532 9.97 -9.75 2.15
N PRO A 533 9.85 -9.53 3.47
CA PRO A 533 9.40 -10.55 4.40
C PRO A 533 8.04 -11.10 3.96
N PRO A 534 7.87 -12.43 3.82
CA PRO A 534 6.58 -12.99 3.42
C PRO A 534 5.51 -12.75 4.49
N GLU A 535 4.24 -12.67 4.08
CA GLU A 535 3.12 -12.68 5.02
C GLU A 535 3.25 -13.88 5.97
N LYS A 536 3.16 -13.64 7.28
CA LYS A 536 3.16 -14.73 8.27
C LYS A 536 1.95 -15.64 8.01
N SER A 537 2.22 -16.87 7.59
CA SER A 537 1.19 -17.89 7.45
C SER A 537 0.94 -18.56 8.79
N ILE A 538 -0.33 -18.70 9.16
CA ILE A 538 -0.73 -19.43 10.37
C ILE A 538 -0.73 -20.92 10.04
N PRO A 539 -0.11 -21.80 10.86
CA PRO A 539 -0.15 -23.24 10.65
C PRO A 539 -1.58 -23.78 10.50
N ILE A 540 -1.77 -24.75 9.61
CA ILE A 540 -3.11 -25.29 9.30
C ILE A 540 -3.70 -25.99 10.53
N CYS A 541 -2.89 -26.69 11.33
CA CYS A 541 -3.34 -27.32 12.57
C CYS A 541 -3.87 -26.30 13.60
N THR A 542 -3.23 -25.12 13.69
CA THR A 542 -3.67 -23.99 14.53
C THR A 542 -5.02 -23.44 14.05
N LEU A 543 -5.18 -23.21 12.74
CA LEU A 543 -6.46 -22.76 12.17
C LEU A 543 -7.57 -23.79 12.36
N LYS A 544 -7.27 -25.09 12.15
CA LYS A 544 -8.29 -26.15 12.13
C LYS A 544 -8.70 -26.61 13.52
N ASN A 545 -7.77 -26.75 14.46
CA ASN A 545 -8.00 -27.44 15.74
C ASN A 545 -7.56 -26.65 16.99
N PHE A 546 -6.55 -25.79 16.90
CA PHE A 546 -5.90 -25.18 18.08
C PHE A 546 -5.74 -23.65 17.98
N PRO A 547 -6.82 -22.87 17.76
CA PRO A 547 -6.72 -21.41 17.79
C PRO A 547 -6.39 -20.92 19.21
N ASN A 548 -5.68 -19.81 19.30
CA ASN A 548 -5.34 -19.15 20.57
C ASN A 548 -5.43 -17.62 20.51
N ALA A 549 -5.66 -17.06 19.32
CA ALA A 549 -5.83 -15.64 19.06
C ALA A 549 -7.03 -15.43 18.12
N ILE A 550 -7.62 -14.23 18.14
CA ILE A 550 -8.83 -13.94 17.37
C ILE A 550 -8.57 -14.01 15.86
N GLU A 551 -7.35 -13.63 15.45
CA GLU A 551 -6.84 -13.72 14.08
C GLU A 551 -6.96 -15.15 13.53
N HIS A 552 -6.70 -16.17 14.37
CA HIS A 552 -6.81 -17.57 13.97
C HIS A 552 -8.25 -17.95 13.65
N THR A 553 -9.23 -17.38 14.37
CA THR A 553 -10.65 -17.67 14.15
C THR A 553 -11.22 -16.88 12.97
N LEU A 554 -10.72 -15.67 12.70
CA LEU A 554 -11.13 -14.81 11.58
C LEU A 554 -10.53 -15.26 10.24
N GLN A 555 -9.35 -15.87 10.27
CA GLN A 555 -8.67 -16.36 9.07
C GLN A 555 -9.20 -17.71 8.58
N VAL A 556 -10.06 -18.39 9.36
CA VAL A 556 -10.89 -19.48 8.86
C VAL A 556 -11.89 -18.88 7.87
N ARG A 557 -11.42 -18.68 6.63
CA ARG A 557 -12.25 -18.21 5.52
C ARG A 557 -13.51 -19.05 5.45
N CYS A 558 -14.60 -18.41 5.06
CA CYS A 558 -15.82 -19.06 4.60
C CYS A 558 -15.57 -19.83 3.29
N SER A 559 -14.75 -20.88 3.34
CA SER A 559 -14.60 -21.85 2.26
C SER A 559 -15.92 -22.54 1.92
N HIS A 560 -16.93 -22.42 2.78
CA HIS A 560 -18.27 -22.96 2.61
C HIS A 560 -19.11 -22.27 1.53
N PHE A 561 -18.83 -21.00 1.18
CA PHE A 561 -19.69 -20.22 0.25
C PHE A 561 -18.98 -19.72 -1.02
N SER A 562 -17.63 -19.74 -1.07
CA SER A 562 -16.85 -19.15 -2.18
C SER A 562 -16.47 -20.14 -3.29
N THR A 563 -17.01 -21.36 -3.31
CA THR A 563 -16.57 -22.41 -4.23
C THR A 563 -17.37 -22.43 -5.53
N HIS A 564 -16.72 -22.01 -6.61
CA HIS A 564 -17.17 -22.20 -7.99
C HIS A 564 -17.12 -23.70 -8.35
N PHE A 565 -18.18 -24.46 -8.09
CA PHE A 565 -18.28 -25.84 -8.57
C PHE A 565 -18.91 -25.88 -9.95
N THR A 566 -18.09 -26.10 -10.98
CA THR A 566 -18.56 -26.67 -12.25
C THR A 566 -18.10 -28.12 -12.30
N MET A 567 -19.07 -29.05 -12.38
CA MET A 567 -18.87 -30.50 -12.34
C MET A 567 -17.81 -31.00 -13.37
N GLN A 568 -17.64 -30.28 -14.47
CA GLN A 568 -16.63 -30.56 -15.52
C GLN A 568 -15.18 -30.29 -15.11
N ARG A 569 -14.90 -29.32 -14.22
CA ARG A 569 -13.53 -29.02 -13.74
C ARG A 569 -13.09 -30.00 -12.66
N THR A 570 -14.01 -30.39 -11.77
CA THR A 570 -13.77 -31.32 -10.66
C THR A 570 -13.25 -32.69 -11.11
N LEU A 571 -13.75 -33.21 -12.24
CA LEU A 571 -13.36 -34.52 -12.76
C LEU A 571 -11.95 -34.55 -13.40
N LYS A 572 -11.27 -33.41 -13.55
CA LYS A 572 -9.98 -33.28 -14.24
C LYS A 572 -8.79 -33.00 -13.30
N LEU A 573 -8.99 -32.91 -11.98
CA LEU A 573 -7.93 -32.59 -11.02
C LEU A 573 -7.14 -33.85 -10.58
N PRO A 574 -5.79 -33.82 -10.55
CA PRO A 574 -4.96 -34.93 -10.06
C PRO A 574 -4.87 -34.96 -8.51
N GLY A 575 -4.64 -36.15 -7.91
CA GLY A 575 -4.28 -36.31 -6.49
C GLY A 575 -5.44 -36.65 -5.52
N ALA A 576 -5.28 -36.32 -4.23
CA ALA A 576 -6.24 -36.60 -3.12
C ALA A 576 -7.32 -35.52 -2.90
N GLN A 577 -7.16 -34.34 -3.50
CA GLN A 577 -8.17 -33.26 -3.55
C GLN A 577 -9.55 -33.64 -4.14
N PRO A 578 -9.72 -34.65 -5.01
CA PRO A 578 -11.02 -35.01 -5.55
C PRO A 578 -12.04 -35.43 -4.49
N LEU A 579 -11.63 -36.00 -3.33
CA LEU A 579 -12.58 -36.58 -2.37
C LEU A 579 -13.43 -35.50 -1.67
N GLU A 580 -12.78 -34.50 -1.07
CA GLU A 580 -13.44 -33.39 -0.39
C GLU A 580 -14.33 -32.61 -1.36
N VAL A 581 -13.86 -32.44 -2.59
CA VAL A 581 -14.62 -31.76 -3.65
C VAL A 581 -15.83 -32.59 -4.09
N LEU A 582 -15.70 -33.90 -4.27
CA LEU A 582 -16.82 -34.78 -4.64
C LEU A 582 -17.85 -34.89 -3.50
N GLU A 583 -17.41 -34.91 -2.25
CA GLU A 583 -18.30 -34.88 -1.08
C GLU A 583 -19.06 -33.54 -0.99
N ALA A 584 -18.38 -32.40 -1.22
CA ALA A 584 -19.01 -31.09 -1.26
C ALA A 584 -20.06 -30.99 -2.38
N VAL A 585 -19.76 -31.52 -3.56
CA VAL A 585 -20.70 -31.58 -4.70
C VAL A 585 -21.89 -32.48 -4.39
N TYR A 586 -21.65 -33.68 -3.82
CA TYR A 586 -22.73 -34.59 -3.44
C TYR A 586 -23.66 -33.97 -2.39
N LYS A 587 -23.09 -33.32 -1.36
CA LYS A 587 -23.88 -32.62 -0.34
C LYS A 587 -24.73 -31.52 -0.97
N SER A 588 -24.13 -30.67 -1.80
CA SER A 588 -24.81 -29.52 -2.40
C SER A 588 -25.92 -29.92 -3.38
N LEU A 589 -25.77 -31.02 -4.11
CA LEU A 589 -26.74 -31.45 -5.12
C LEU A 589 -27.79 -32.43 -4.60
N VAL A 590 -27.49 -33.19 -3.55
CA VAL A 590 -28.30 -34.34 -3.14
C VAL A 590 -28.81 -34.24 -1.71
N THR A 591 -27.92 -34.09 -0.72
CA THR A 591 -28.33 -34.21 0.69
C THR A 591 -28.79 -32.90 1.31
N ASP A 592 -28.18 -31.79 0.92
CA ASP A 592 -28.32 -30.49 1.59
C ASP A 592 -29.00 -29.45 0.68
N CYS A 593 -29.58 -29.87 -0.45
CA CYS A 593 -30.25 -28.97 -1.40
C CYS A 593 -31.55 -28.40 -0.80
N PRO A 594 -31.62 -27.08 -0.49
CA PRO A 594 -32.80 -26.47 0.11
C PRO A 594 -33.90 -26.24 -0.93
N ARG A 595 -35.16 -26.32 -0.50
CA ARG A 595 -36.34 -25.99 -1.33
C ARG A 595 -37.08 -24.75 -0.83
N SER A 596 -36.76 -24.30 0.37
CA SER A 596 -37.44 -23.23 1.08
C SER A 596 -36.48 -22.49 2.01
N TRP A 597 -36.88 -21.32 2.50
CA TRP A 597 -36.11 -20.58 3.49
C TRP A 597 -35.95 -21.37 4.80
N GLU A 598 -36.99 -22.09 5.17
CA GLU A 598 -37.05 -22.94 6.35
C GLU A 598 -36.00 -24.06 6.30
N ASP A 599 -35.76 -24.64 5.10
CA ASP A 599 -34.68 -25.60 4.89
C ASP A 599 -33.30 -24.95 5.08
N CYS A 600 -33.11 -23.71 4.63
CA CYS A 600 -31.87 -22.97 4.83
C CYS A 600 -31.60 -22.69 6.33
N VAL A 601 -32.65 -22.38 7.10
CA VAL A 601 -32.54 -22.22 8.56
C VAL A 601 -32.22 -23.55 9.24
N ALA A 602 -32.85 -24.65 8.82
CA ALA A 602 -32.54 -25.99 9.33
C ALA A 602 -31.09 -26.38 9.03
N TRP A 603 -30.58 -26.07 7.83
CA TRP A 603 -29.18 -26.25 7.48
C TRP A 603 -28.27 -25.43 8.40
N ALA A 604 -28.52 -24.13 8.55
CA ALA A 604 -27.70 -23.25 9.38
C ALA A 604 -27.65 -23.70 10.85
N ARG A 605 -28.78 -24.18 11.39
CA ARG A 605 -28.86 -24.70 12.78
C ARG A 605 -28.08 -25.99 12.96
N ASN A 606 -28.17 -26.92 12.01
CA ASN A 606 -27.40 -28.17 12.05
C ASN A 606 -25.91 -27.91 11.82
N HIS A 607 -25.57 -26.96 10.95
CA HIS A 607 -24.19 -26.53 10.73
C HIS A 607 -23.60 -25.91 12.00
N TRP A 608 -24.33 -25.03 12.68
CA TRP A 608 -23.94 -24.49 14.00
C TRP A 608 -23.67 -25.63 15.00
N GLN A 609 -24.56 -26.63 15.11
CA GLN A 609 -24.36 -27.78 16.00
C GLN A 609 -23.07 -28.53 15.68
N CYS A 610 -22.83 -28.76 14.39
CA CYS A 610 -21.67 -29.48 13.91
C CYS A 610 -20.37 -28.76 14.31
N GLN A 611 -20.29 -27.46 14.02
CA GLN A 611 -19.06 -26.68 14.20
C GLN A 611 -18.74 -26.38 15.67
N TYR A 612 -19.71 -25.91 16.44
CA TYR A 612 -19.45 -25.32 17.77
C TYR A 612 -19.75 -26.27 18.94
N ASN A 613 -20.32 -27.46 18.66
CA ASN A 613 -20.58 -28.49 19.67
C ASN A 613 -20.00 -29.85 19.27
N ASN A 614 -20.44 -30.46 18.16
CA ASN A 614 -20.09 -31.84 17.81
C ASN A 614 -18.60 -32.01 17.53
N ASN A 615 -18.02 -31.14 16.70
CA ASN A 615 -16.60 -31.17 16.37
C ASN A 615 -15.73 -30.96 17.62
N ILE A 616 -16.18 -30.10 18.54
CA ILE A 616 -15.49 -29.87 19.83
C ILE A 616 -15.57 -31.10 20.72
N ARG A 617 -16.73 -31.75 20.82
CA ARG A 617 -16.88 -33.02 21.55
C ARG A 617 -16.03 -34.14 20.96
N GLN A 618 -15.90 -34.19 19.64
CA GLN A 618 -14.99 -35.12 18.97
C GLN A 618 -13.52 -34.80 19.30
N LEU A 619 -13.14 -33.53 19.27
CA LEU A 619 -11.78 -33.09 19.61
C LEU A 619 -11.42 -33.45 21.06
N LEU A 620 -12.32 -33.22 22.02
CA LEU A 620 -12.13 -33.58 23.43
C LEU A 620 -12.17 -35.10 23.67
N HIS A 621 -12.87 -35.87 22.84
CA HIS A 621 -12.81 -37.34 22.89
C HIS A 621 -11.44 -37.86 22.45
N ASN A 622 -10.86 -37.22 21.42
CA ASN A 622 -9.53 -37.51 20.92
C ASN A 622 -8.43 -37.05 21.87
N PHE A 623 -8.62 -35.87 22.48
CA PHE A 623 -7.68 -35.26 23.41
C PHE A 623 -8.40 -34.82 24.69
N PRO A 624 -8.54 -35.71 25.68
CA PRO A 624 -9.17 -35.38 26.95
C PRO A 624 -8.54 -34.14 27.63
N PRO A 625 -9.31 -33.33 28.37
CA PRO A 625 -8.80 -32.12 29.04
C PRO A 625 -7.59 -32.36 29.96
N ASP A 626 -7.50 -33.54 30.56
CA ASP A 626 -6.46 -33.98 31.48
C ASP A 626 -5.33 -34.77 30.80
N GLN A 627 -5.34 -34.88 29.46
CA GLN A 627 -4.33 -35.63 28.73
C GLN A 627 -2.92 -35.04 28.94
N LEU A 628 -1.96 -35.94 29.19
CA LEU A 628 -0.53 -35.61 29.23
C LEU A 628 0.15 -35.97 27.90
N THR A 629 1.19 -35.22 27.55
CA THR A 629 2.11 -35.52 26.46
C THR A 629 3.08 -36.64 26.85
N SER A 630 3.89 -37.10 25.91
CA SER A 630 4.96 -38.08 26.17
C SER A 630 6.02 -37.59 27.18
N SER A 631 6.18 -36.27 27.35
CA SER A 631 7.07 -35.67 28.35
C SER A 631 6.43 -35.52 29.73
N GLY A 632 5.15 -35.89 29.89
CA GLY A 632 4.40 -35.74 31.14
C GLY A 632 3.83 -34.34 31.38
N ALA A 633 3.96 -33.42 30.41
CA ALA A 633 3.34 -32.09 30.48
C ALA A 633 1.86 -32.15 30.03
N PRO A 634 0.99 -31.23 30.51
CA PRO A 634 -0.39 -31.14 30.01
C PRO A 634 -0.43 -30.87 28.50
N PHE A 635 -1.26 -31.62 27.76
CA PHE A 635 -1.45 -31.44 26.32
C PHE A 635 -2.02 -30.05 26.00
N TRP A 636 -3.03 -29.63 26.76
CA TRP A 636 -3.67 -28.33 26.67
C TRP A 636 -2.88 -27.27 27.46
N SER A 637 -1.73 -26.87 26.93
CA SER A 637 -0.87 -25.83 27.49
C SER A 637 -0.22 -24.97 26.42
N GLY A 638 0.22 -23.76 26.78
CA GLY A 638 0.82 -22.78 25.87
C GLY A 638 -0.11 -22.42 24.71
N PRO A 639 0.25 -22.71 23.44
CA PRO A 639 -0.53 -22.33 22.27
C PRO A 639 -1.83 -23.14 22.08
N LYS A 640 -2.07 -24.19 22.90
CA LYS A 640 -3.25 -25.06 22.81
C LYS A 640 -4.22 -24.75 23.95
N ARG A 641 -5.22 -23.90 23.68
CA ARG A 641 -6.33 -23.64 24.61
C ARG A 641 -7.29 -24.82 24.60
N CYS A 642 -7.69 -25.31 25.78
CA CYS A 642 -8.64 -26.41 25.90
C CYS A 642 -10.04 -25.91 25.54
N PRO A 643 -10.73 -26.49 24.55
CA PRO A 643 -12.03 -26.00 24.16
C PRO A 643 -13.17 -26.57 25.02
N HIS A 644 -14.34 -25.96 24.95
CA HIS A 644 -15.59 -26.48 25.50
C HIS A 644 -16.72 -26.40 24.47
N PRO A 645 -17.65 -27.38 24.43
CA PRO A 645 -18.76 -27.37 23.49
C PRO A 645 -19.83 -26.35 23.90
N LEU A 646 -20.37 -25.60 22.93
CA LEU A 646 -21.43 -24.62 23.17
C LEU A 646 -22.82 -25.24 23.04
N GLU A 647 -23.77 -24.74 23.83
CA GLU A 647 -25.19 -25.08 23.73
C GLU A 647 -25.97 -23.97 23.02
N PHE A 648 -26.81 -24.35 22.05
CA PHE A 648 -27.55 -23.36 21.26
C PHE A 648 -28.64 -22.70 22.11
N SER A 649 -28.86 -21.41 21.88
CA SER A 649 -29.93 -20.65 22.54
C SER A 649 -30.45 -19.58 21.60
N THR A 650 -31.78 -19.47 21.50
CA THR A 650 -32.45 -18.39 20.75
C THR A 650 -32.46 -17.06 21.49
N SER A 651 -32.03 -17.05 22.77
CA SER A 651 -31.87 -15.82 23.57
C SER A 651 -30.48 -15.20 23.44
N ASN A 652 -29.54 -15.87 22.78
CA ASN A 652 -28.20 -15.35 22.54
C ASN A 652 -28.15 -14.70 21.15
N ASP A 653 -27.92 -13.40 21.09
CA ASP A 653 -27.91 -12.64 19.83
C ASP A 653 -26.83 -13.15 18.87
N LEU A 654 -25.64 -13.51 19.37
CA LEU A 654 -24.55 -14.04 18.55
C LEU A 654 -24.93 -15.35 17.85
N HIS A 655 -25.68 -16.21 18.56
CA HIS A 655 -26.18 -17.45 18.00
C HIS A 655 -27.22 -17.17 16.91
N MET A 656 -28.12 -16.21 17.17
CA MET A 656 -29.15 -15.81 16.22
C MET A 656 -28.57 -15.13 14.97
N ASP A 657 -27.53 -14.30 15.13
CA ASP A 657 -26.80 -13.63 14.05
C ASP A 657 -26.17 -14.63 13.10
N TYR A 658 -25.52 -15.67 13.65
CA TYR A 658 -24.93 -16.75 12.86
C TYR A 658 -25.97 -17.45 11.99
N ILE A 659 -27.12 -17.80 12.58
CA ILE A 659 -28.19 -18.50 11.85
C ILE A 659 -28.79 -17.59 10.78
N MET A 660 -29.06 -16.32 11.12
CA MET A 660 -29.65 -15.36 10.19
C MET A 660 -28.76 -15.14 8.98
N ALA A 661 -27.47 -14.84 9.21
CA ALA A 661 -26.52 -14.61 8.13
C ALA A 661 -26.25 -15.89 7.33
N GLY A 662 -26.01 -17.02 8.00
CA GLY A 662 -25.72 -18.30 7.37
C GLY A 662 -26.88 -18.81 6.50
N ALA A 663 -28.12 -18.69 6.97
CA ALA A 663 -29.29 -19.08 6.19
C ALA A 663 -29.47 -18.17 4.96
N ASN A 664 -29.26 -16.85 5.08
CA ASN A 664 -29.40 -15.89 3.97
C ASN A 664 -28.36 -16.14 2.88
N LEU A 665 -27.10 -16.36 3.26
CA LEU A 665 -26.04 -16.72 2.32
C LEU A 665 -26.30 -18.07 1.66
N PHE A 666 -26.80 -19.05 2.41
CA PHE A 666 -27.19 -20.34 1.83
C PHE A 666 -28.34 -20.18 0.84
N ALA A 667 -29.39 -19.42 1.17
CA ALA A 667 -30.50 -19.14 0.26
C ALA A 667 -30.04 -18.43 -1.03
N GLN A 668 -29.18 -17.42 -0.91
CA GLN A 668 -28.59 -16.73 -2.06
C GLN A 668 -27.83 -17.69 -2.99
N THR A 669 -27.09 -18.65 -2.42
CA THR A 669 -26.33 -19.65 -3.18
C THR A 669 -27.24 -20.51 -4.10
N TYR A 670 -28.48 -20.76 -3.68
CA TYR A 670 -29.48 -21.52 -4.45
C TYR A 670 -30.52 -20.64 -5.16
N GLY A 671 -30.37 -19.31 -5.13
CA GLY A 671 -31.33 -18.38 -5.74
C GLY A 671 -32.70 -18.34 -5.05
N LEU A 672 -32.76 -18.66 -3.76
CA LEU A 672 -33.99 -18.61 -2.94
C LEU A 672 -34.12 -17.25 -2.24
N PRO A 673 -35.36 -16.77 -1.98
CA PRO A 673 -35.57 -15.56 -1.20
C PRO A 673 -35.17 -15.76 0.26
N GLY A 674 -34.39 -14.81 0.79
CA GLY A 674 -34.02 -14.74 2.20
C GLY A 674 -35.06 -14.02 3.07
N SER A 675 -34.81 -13.96 4.38
CA SER A 675 -35.64 -13.23 5.35
C SER A 675 -34.78 -12.57 6.43
N THR A 676 -35.28 -11.48 7.02
CA THR A 676 -34.67 -10.76 8.14
C THR A 676 -35.54 -10.76 9.40
N ASP A 677 -36.67 -11.47 9.39
CA ASP A 677 -37.59 -11.55 10.54
C ASP A 677 -37.03 -12.48 11.63
N ARG A 678 -36.38 -11.87 12.63
CA ARG A 678 -35.84 -12.58 13.81
C ARG A 678 -36.91 -13.28 14.64
N ALA A 679 -38.12 -12.74 14.72
CA ALA A 679 -39.18 -13.33 15.54
C ALA A 679 -39.75 -14.60 14.87
N ALA A 680 -39.91 -14.59 13.55
CA ALA A 680 -40.25 -15.77 12.78
C ALA A 680 -39.13 -16.83 12.84
N LEU A 681 -37.87 -16.40 12.71
CA LEU A 681 -36.71 -17.27 12.83
C LEU A 681 -36.67 -18.01 14.19
N ALA A 682 -36.88 -17.28 15.29
CA ALA A 682 -36.86 -17.84 16.63
C ALA A 682 -37.93 -18.92 16.84
N LYS A 683 -39.13 -18.76 16.23
CA LYS A 683 -40.19 -19.77 16.27
C LYS A 683 -39.80 -21.01 15.49
N LEU A 684 -39.25 -20.84 14.29
CA LEU A 684 -38.85 -21.96 13.44
C LEU A 684 -37.76 -22.82 14.09
N LEU A 685 -36.80 -22.17 14.76
CA LEU A 685 -35.72 -22.84 15.48
C LEU A 685 -36.20 -23.76 16.61
N GLN A 686 -37.38 -23.51 17.19
CA GLN A 686 -37.97 -24.38 18.21
C GLN A 686 -38.50 -25.70 17.64
N GLU A 687 -38.82 -25.74 16.35
CA GLU A 687 -39.38 -26.92 15.67
C GLU A 687 -38.30 -27.81 15.02
N ILE A 688 -37.10 -27.27 14.78
CA ILE A 688 -36.00 -27.99 14.15
C ILE A 688 -35.45 -29.07 15.08
N LYS A 689 -35.46 -30.32 14.60
CA LYS A 689 -34.84 -31.46 15.29
C LYS A 689 -33.36 -31.56 14.93
N VAL A 690 -32.51 -31.42 15.94
CA VAL A 690 -31.07 -31.57 15.81
C VAL A 690 -30.68 -33.02 16.11
N PRO A 691 -29.95 -33.71 15.22
CA PRO A 691 -29.49 -35.08 15.48
C PRO A 691 -28.57 -35.17 16.69
N GLU A 692 -28.72 -36.25 17.47
CA GLU A 692 -27.81 -36.55 18.57
C GLU A 692 -26.42 -36.94 18.02
N PHE A 693 -25.36 -36.46 18.69
CA PHE A 693 -23.98 -36.72 18.29
C PHE A 693 -23.24 -37.56 19.33
N THR A 694 -22.61 -38.63 18.84
CA THR A 694 -21.73 -39.51 19.63
C THR A 694 -20.33 -39.50 19.00
N PRO A 695 -19.29 -39.09 19.73
CA PRO A 695 -17.91 -39.14 19.25
C PRO A 695 -17.50 -40.55 18.82
N LYS A 696 -16.72 -40.65 17.73
CA LYS A 696 -16.24 -41.92 17.19
C LYS A 696 -14.78 -42.15 17.56
N SER A 697 -14.44 -43.37 17.98
CA SER A 697 -13.04 -43.78 18.18
C SER A 697 -12.38 -44.08 16.83
N GLY A 698 -11.10 -43.71 16.67
CA GLY A 698 -10.32 -43.95 15.44
C GLY A 698 -10.33 -42.81 14.41
N VAL A 699 -11.02 -41.69 14.70
CA VAL A 699 -10.88 -40.45 13.92
C VAL A 699 -9.47 -39.90 14.15
N LYS A 700 -8.68 -39.66 13.10
CA LYS A 700 -7.35 -39.04 13.23
C LYS A 700 -7.48 -37.51 13.15
N ILE A 701 -6.98 -36.84 14.18
CA ILE A 701 -6.85 -35.37 14.22
C ILE A 701 -5.36 -35.07 14.29
N HIS A 702 -4.86 -34.31 13.31
CA HIS A 702 -3.45 -33.97 13.21
C HIS A 702 -3.09 -32.87 14.21
N VAL A 703 -1.99 -33.08 14.96
CA VAL A 703 -1.51 -32.14 15.97
C VAL A 703 -0.48 -31.16 15.39
N SER A 704 0.13 -31.51 14.25
CA SER A 704 1.08 -30.69 13.50
C SER A 704 0.83 -30.75 11.99
N ASP A 705 1.33 -29.75 11.27
CA ASP A 705 1.23 -29.70 9.80
C ASP A 705 2.04 -30.83 9.11
N GLN A 706 3.12 -31.30 9.73
CA GLN A 706 3.92 -32.43 9.23
C GLN A 706 3.11 -33.74 9.20
N GLU A 707 2.27 -33.97 10.21
CA GLU A 707 1.38 -35.12 10.25
C GLU A 707 0.25 -35.03 9.20
N LEU A 708 -0.21 -33.82 8.89
CA LEU A 708 -1.27 -33.58 7.89
C LEU A 708 -0.79 -33.91 6.47
N GLN A 709 0.45 -33.52 6.14
CA GLN A 709 1.03 -33.69 4.79
C GLN A 709 1.33 -35.16 4.42
N SER A 710 1.41 -36.06 5.40
CA SER A 710 1.77 -37.47 5.20
C SER A 710 0.57 -38.42 5.11
N ALA A 711 -0.66 -37.91 5.10
CA ALA A 711 -1.88 -38.71 5.06
C ALA A 711 -2.29 -39.12 3.63
N ASN A 712 -2.39 -40.44 3.37
CA ASN A 712 -2.96 -40.99 2.12
C ASN A 712 -4.48 -41.18 2.25
N ALA A 713 -5.26 -40.59 1.34
CA ALA A 713 -6.71 -40.79 1.27
C ALA A 713 -7.07 -42.07 0.48
N SER A 714 -8.10 -42.80 0.94
CA SER A 714 -8.66 -43.98 0.25
C SER A 714 -9.95 -43.62 -0.50
N VAL A 715 -10.23 -44.34 -1.60
CA VAL A 715 -11.19 -43.93 -2.67
C VAL A 715 -12.43 -44.82 -2.67
N GLU A 716 -13.62 -44.27 -2.35
CA GLU A 716 -14.91 -44.98 -2.51
C GLU A 716 -16.14 -44.09 -2.88
N LEU A 717 -15.99 -42.80 -3.22
CA LEU A 717 -17.13 -41.86 -3.39
C LEU A 717 -17.59 -41.58 -4.84
N LYS A 718 -16.92 -42.11 -5.87
CA LYS A 718 -17.28 -41.83 -7.28
C LYS A 718 -18.60 -42.45 -7.74
N THR A 719 -19.08 -43.50 -7.07
CA THR A 719 -20.25 -44.30 -7.46
C THR A 719 -21.60 -43.72 -6.96
N LEU A 720 -21.57 -42.69 -6.12
CA LEU A 720 -22.76 -42.10 -5.47
C LEU A 720 -23.27 -40.82 -6.13
N LEU A 721 -22.57 -40.28 -7.13
CA LEU A 721 -22.98 -39.04 -7.80
C LEU A 721 -24.09 -39.28 -8.84
N PRO A 722 -25.10 -38.40 -8.91
CA PRO A 722 -26.16 -38.51 -9.91
C PRO A 722 -25.63 -38.33 -11.35
N PRO A 723 -26.34 -38.85 -12.38
CA PRO A 723 -25.96 -38.70 -13.78
C PRO A 723 -25.88 -37.24 -14.21
N VAL A 724 -24.87 -36.88 -15.03
CA VAL A 724 -24.58 -35.51 -15.48
C VAL A 724 -25.79 -34.82 -16.11
N GLU A 725 -26.66 -35.56 -16.79
CA GLU A 725 -27.86 -35.00 -17.42
C GLU A 725 -28.87 -34.44 -16.41
N SER A 726 -28.97 -35.02 -15.21
CA SER A 726 -29.87 -34.56 -14.13
C SER A 726 -29.36 -33.32 -13.39
N ALA A 727 -28.05 -33.12 -13.34
CA ALA A 727 -27.41 -31.96 -12.71
C ALA A 727 -27.45 -30.69 -13.58
N SER A 728 -27.76 -30.81 -14.87
CA SER A 728 -27.77 -29.70 -15.84
C SER A 728 -28.87 -28.64 -15.59
N GLN A 729 -29.86 -28.95 -14.73
CA GLN A 729 -30.95 -28.04 -14.38
C GLN A 729 -30.65 -27.15 -13.17
N PHE A 730 -29.59 -27.42 -12.41
CA PHE A 730 -29.24 -26.69 -11.19
C PHE A 730 -28.07 -25.74 -11.44
N LYS A 731 -28.28 -24.45 -11.20
CA LYS A 731 -27.23 -23.43 -11.26
C LYS A 731 -27.10 -22.80 -9.87
N LEU A 732 -25.97 -23.05 -9.22
CA LEU A 732 -25.61 -22.34 -7.99
C LEU A 732 -25.09 -20.95 -8.34
N CYS A 733 -25.41 -19.99 -7.48
CA CYS A 733 -24.91 -18.62 -7.53
C CYS A 733 -23.73 -18.52 -6.56
N PRO A 734 -22.47 -18.55 -7.02
CA PRO A 734 -21.34 -18.33 -6.14
C PRO A 734 -21.43 -16.94 -5.52
N ILE A 735 -21.05 -16.83 -4.25
CA ILE A 735 -21.01 -15.56 -3.53
C ILE A 735 -19.56 -15.06 -3.55
N ASP A 736 -19.36 -13.92 -4.20
CA ASP A 736 -18.10 -13.20 -4.18
C ASP A 736 -18.04 -12.35 -2.91
N PHE A 737 -16.98 -12.52 -2.13
CA PHE A 737 -16.85 -11.83 -0.85
C PHE A 737 -16.66 -10.33 -1.06
N GLU A 738 -17.65 -9.56 -0.60
CA GLU A 738 -17.61 -8.11 -0.47
C GLU A 738 -17.65 -7.70 1.01
N LYS A 739 -16.62 -6.96 1.45
CA LYS A 739 -16.42 -6.51 2.84
C LYS A 739 -17.00 -5.13 3.10
N ASP A 740 -17.22 -4.34 2.05
CA ASP A 740 -17.61 -2.92 2.13
C ASP A 740 -19.12 -2.70 1.92
N ASP A 741 -19.90 -3.78 1.76
CA ASP A 741 -21.36 -3.77 1.77
C ASP A 741 -21.89 -4.43 3.06
N ASP A 742 -22.47 -3.61 3.94
CA ASP A 742 -23.01 -4.05 5.22
C ASP A 742 -24.39 -4.71 5.12
N THR A 743 -24.96 -4.84 3.92
CA THR A 743 -26.31 -5.38 3.69
C THR A 743 -26.32 -6.82 3.15
N ASN A 744 -25.16 -7.35 2.75
CA ASN A 744 -25.03 -8.65 2.08
C ASN A 744 -24.84 -9.85 3.03
N PHE A 745 -24.78 -9.63 4.34
CA PHE A 745 -24.54 -10.65 5.38
C PHE A 745 -23.15 -11.29 5.43
N HIS A 746 -22.18 -10.87 4.59
CA HIS A 746 -20.84 -11.46 4.58
C HIS A 746 -20.10 -11.24 5.91
N MET A 747 -19.96 -9.97 6.30
CA MET A 747 -19.28 -9.62 7.54
C MET A 747 -20.09 -10.05 8.77
N ASP A 748 -21.42 -10.04 8.71
CA ASP A 748 -22.28 -10.56 9.78
C ASP A 748 -21.97 -12.03 10.07
N PHE A 749 -21.87 -12.86 9.03
CA PHE A 749 -21.53 -14.27 9.17
C PHE A 749 -20.12 -14.45 9.69
N ILE A 750 -19.12 -13.74 9.14
CA ILE A 750 -17.71 -13.87 9.56
C ILE A 750 -17.54 -13.51 11.04
N VAL A 751 -18.10 -12.39 11.48
CA VAL A 751 -18.04 -11.94 12.87
C VAL A 751 -18.69 -12.97 13.79
N ALA A 752 -19.92 -13.39 13.47
CA ALA A 752 -20.63 -14.35 14.31
C ALA A 752 -19.89 -15.69 14.37
N ALA A 753 -19.44 -16.18 13.22
CA ALA A 753 -18.75 -17.47 13.10
C ALA A 753 -17.42 -17.50 13.86
N SER A 754 -16.66 -16.41 13.77
CA SER A 754 -15.38 -16.24 14.47
C SER A 754 -15.58 -16.11 15.98
N ASN A 755 -16.51 -15.27 16.44
CA ASN A 755 -16.73 -15.05 17.86
C ASN A 755 -17.32 -16.28 18.57
N LEU A 756 -18.16 -17.08 17.89
CA LEU A 756 -18.59 -18.39 18.41
C LEU A 756 -17.41 -19.35 18.58
N ARG A 757 -16.50 -19.38 17.61
CA ARG A 757 -15.27 -20.18 17.72
C ARG A 757 -14.33 -19.63 18.79
N ALA A 758 -14.30 -18.31 18.97
CA ALA A 758 -13.51 -17.68 20.04
C ALA A 758 -14.04 -18.11 21.41
N GLU A 759 -15.37 -18.13 21.60
CA GLU A 759 -16.02 -18.62 22.81
C GLU A 759 -15.68 -20.08 23.11
N ASN A 760 -15.67 -20.96 22.09
CA ASN A 760 -15.27 -22.36 22.28
C ASN A 760 -13.89 -22.53 22.94
N TYR A 761 -12.95 -21.60 22.71
CA TYR A 761 -11.55 -21.68 23.13
C TYR A 761 -11.17 -20.60 24.16
N ASP A 762 -12.17 -19.94 24.75
CA ASP A 762 -11.98 -18.83 25.70
C ASP A 762 -11.07 -17.72 25.15
N ILE A 763 -11.22 -17.40 23.87
CA ILE A 763 -10.52 -16.30 23.19
C ILE A 763 -11.41 -15.05 23.27
N PRO A 764 -10.87 -13.88 23.64
CA PRO A 764 -11.64 -12.64 23.63
C PRO A 764 -12.23 -12.34 22.24
N PRO A 765 -13.54 -12.03 22.13
CA PRO A 765 -14.18 -11.76 20.84
C PRO A 765 -13.68 -10.45 20.21
N ALA A 766 -13.85 -10.30 18.91
CA ALA A 766 -13.62 -9.05 18.19
C ALA A 766 -14.95 -8.42 17.76
N ASP A 767 -14.97 -7.09 17.71
CA ASP A 767 -16.07 -6.34 17.09
C ASP A 767 -16.00 -6.41 15.55
N ARG A 768 -17.07 -5.93 14.89
CA ARG A 768 -17.16 -5.91 13.42
C ARG A 768 -16.00 -5.15 12.78
N HIS A 769 -15.57 -4.04 13.38
CA HIS A 769 -14.50 -3.20 12.85
C HIS A 769 -13.15 -3.96 12.82
N LYS A 770 -12.73 -4.54 13.95
CA LYS A 770 -11.52 -5.38 14.02
C LYS A 770 -11.65 -6.63 13.15
N SER A 771 -12.81 -7.28 13.12
CA SER A 771 -13.04 -8.44 12.24
C SER A 771 -12.92 -8.09 10.76
N LYS A 772 -13.45 -6.93 10.34
CA LYS A 772 -13.38 -6.44 8.97
C LYS A 772 -11.94 -6.12 8.55
N LEU A 773 -11.12 -5.58 9.45
CA LEU A 773 -9.69 -5.38 9.22
C LEU A 773 -8.99 -6.69 8.81
N ILE A 774 -9.13 -7.70 9.67
CA ILE A 774 -8.39 -8.97 9.55
C ILE A 774 -8.96 -9.82 8.41
N ALA A 775 -10.27 -10.08 8.41
CA ALA A 775 -10.90 -10.93 7.41
C ALA A 775 -10.92 -10.30 6.01
N GLY A 776 -11.07 -8.97 5.95
CA GLY A 776 -11.04 -8.21 4.71
C GLY A 776 -9.63 -7.93 4.17
N LYS A 777 -8.58 -8.34 4.90
CA LYS A 777 -7.17 -7.99 4.63
C LYS A 777 -7.01 -6.49 4.30
N ILE A 778 -7.66 -5.67 5.11
CA ILE A 778 -7.69 -4.22 4.88
C ILE A 778 -6.30 -3.65 5.18
N ILE A 779 -5.70 -2.98 4.20
CA ILE A 779 -4.48 -2.20 4.40
C ILE A 779 -4.89 -0.83 4.98
N PRO A 780 -4.43 -0.47 6.20
CA PRO A 780 -4.59 0.88 6.75
C PRO A 780 -3.94 1.92 5.84
N ALA A 781 -4.61 3.05 5.63
CA ALA A 781 -4.12 4.08 4.72
C ALA A 781 -4.70 5.46 5.08
N ILE A 782 -3.90 6.50 4.85
CA ILE A 782 -4.26 7.90 5.11
C ILE A 782 -3.69 8.81 4.02
N ALA A 783 -4.40 9.90 3.71
CA ALA A 783 -4.06 10.82 2.61
C ALA A 783 -2.69 11.50 2.80
N THR A 784 -2.29 11.80 4.03
CA THR A 784 -1.03 12.47 4.39
C THR A 784 0.20 11.70 3.91
N THR A 785 0.30 10.41 4.27
CA THR A 785 1.41 9.55 3.84
C THR A 785 1.41 9.32 2.33
N THR A 786 0.22 9.20 1.71
CA THR A 786 0.11 9.08 0.26
C THR A 786 0.67 10.31 -0.46
N ALA A 787 0.27 11.51 -0.04
CA ALA A 787 0.77 12.77 -0.61
C ALA A 787 2.29 12.90 -0.42
N ALA A 788 2.79 12.55 0.78
CA ALA A 788 4.22 12.62 1.08
C ALA A 788 5.05 11.69 0.18
N VAL A 789 4.65 10.43 0.07
CA VAL A 789 5.31 9.42 -0.79
C VAL A 789 5.29 9.87 -2.25
N VAL A 790 4.16 10.34 -2.77
CA VAL A 790 4.06 10.76 -4.17
C VAL A 790 4.88 12.01 -4.47
N GLY A 791 5.00 12.95 -3.52
CA GLY A 791 5.93 14.06 -3.63
C GLY A 791 7.36 13.59 -3.94
N LEU A 792 7.85 12.61 -3.18
CA LEU A 792 9.16 12.01 -3.42
C LEU A 792 9.26 11.26 -4.76
N VAL A 793 8.23 10.50 -5.15
CA VAL A 793 8.19 9.83 -6.46
C VAL A 793 8.34 10.83 -7.61
N CYS A 794 7.64 11.96 -7.54
CA CYS A 794 7.70 12.98 -8.60
C CYS A 794 9.03 13.76 -8.61
N LEU A 795 9.77 13.80 -7.50
CA LEU A 795 11.15 14.31 -7.50
C LEU A 795 12.08 13.37 -8.29
N GLU A 796 11.97 12.06 -8.09
CA GLU A 796 12.75 11.09 -8.88
C GLU A 796 12.33 11.09 -10.37
N LEU A 797 11.06 11.31 -10.67
CA LEU A 797 10.58 11.48 -12.05
C LEU A 797 11.31 12.61 -12.80
N LEU A 798 11.57 13.74 -12.14
CA LEU A 798 12.30 14.86 -12.75
C LEU A 798 13.72 14.44 -13.16
N LYS A 799 14.39 13.60 -12.36
CA LYS A 799 15.73 13.07 -12.64
C LYS A 799 15.71 12.11 -13.84
N ILE A 800 14.68 11.25 -13.92
CA ILE A 800 14.48 10.32 -15.04
C ILE A 800 14.31 11.09 -16.35
N ILE A 801 13.45 12.10 -16.37
CA ILE A 801 13.14 12.88 -17.57
C ILE A 801 14.35 13.71 -18.02
N GLN A 802 15.15 14.23 -17.08
CA GLN A 802 16.42 14.87 -17.38
C GLN A 802 17.50 13.88 -17.85
N GLY A 803 17.31 12.59 -17.62
CA GLY A 803 18.18 11.53 -18.11
C GLY A 803 19.41 11.28 -17.23
N HIS A 804 19.34 11.58 -15.93
CA HIS A 804 20.45 11.41 -14.97
C HIS A 804 21.09 10.02 -15.08
N LYS A 805 22.42 10.00 -15.07
CA LYS A 805 23.21 8.77 -15.27
C LYS A 805 23.96 8.31 -14.02
N LYS A 806 24.13 9.19 -13.04
CA LYS A 806 24.85 8.85 -11.81
C LYS A 806 23.89 8.23 -10.81
N LEU A 807 24.33 7.11 -10.21
CA LEU A 807 23.57 6.41 -9.18
C LEU A 807 23.28 7.30 -7.96
N GLU A 808 24.29 8.07 -7.54
CA GLU A 808 24.24 9.00 -6.40
C GLU A 808 23.17 10.09 -6.55
N SER A 809 22.74 10.40 -7.79
CA SER A 809 21.66 11.36 -8.05
C SER A 809 20.30 10.82 -7.61
N TYR A 810 20.08 9.52 -7.66
CA TYR A 810 18.80 8.88 -7.33
C TYR A 810 18.70 8.55 -5.84
N LYS A 811 17.48 8.55 -5.31
CA LYS A 811 17.21 8.25 -3.89
C LYS A 811 16.01 7.31 -3.74
N ASN A 812 16.23 6.17 -3.09
CA ASN A 812 15.15 5.37 -2.50
C ASN A 812 14.76 6.03 -1.17
N GLY A 813 13.47 6.26 -0.95
CA GLY A 813 12.95 6.95 0.22
C GLY A 813 12.20 6.01 1.16
N PHE A 814 12.39 6.19 2.46
CA PHE A 814 11.69 5.46 3.53
C PHE A 814 11.20 6.44 4.57
N MET A 815 9.94 6.34 4.98
CA MET A 815 9.38 7.23 5.98
C MET A 815 8.42 6.51 6.94
N ASN A 816 8.34 7.02 8.16
CA ASN A 816 7.25 6.71 9.08
C ASN A 816 6.82 7.99 9.80
N LEU A 817 5.66 8.52 9.42
CA LEU A 817 5.16 9.78 9.96
C LEU A 817 4.71 9.68 11.43
N ALA A 818 4.60 8.47 11.99
CA ALA A 818 4.31 8.28 13.41
C ALA A 818 5.51 8.59 14.32
N LEU A 819 6.74 8.37 13.81
CA LEU A 819 8.02 8.57 14.51
C LEU A 819 8.76 9.86 14.08
N PRO A 820 8.11 10.72 13.30
CA PRO A 820 8.65 11.41 12.11
C PRO A 820 10.03 10.94 11.60
N PHE A 821 10.11 9.69 11.19
CA PHE A 821 11.33 9.13 10.59
C PHE A 821 11.36 9.36 9.07
N PHE A 822 12.51 9.78 8.56
CA PHE A 822 12.81 9.90 7.14
C PHE A 822 14.24 9.40 6.88
N ALA A 823 14.40 8.53 5.90
CA ALA A 823 15.70 8.06 5.44
C ALA A 823 15.71 7.94 3.93
N PHE A 824 16.85 8.27 3.35
CA PHE A 824 17.10 8.15 1.92
C PHE A 824 18.38 7.34 1.72
N SER A 825 18.36 6.42 0.78
CA SER A 825 19.54 5.66 0.37
C SER A 825 19.70 5.74 -1.14
N GLU A 826 20.95 5.64 -1.61
CA GLU A 826 21.19 5.39 -3.02
C GLU A 826 20.56 4.04 -3.43
N PRO A 827 20.00 3.92 -4.64
CA PRO A 827 19.61 2.62 -5.16
C PRO A 827 20.80 1.67 -5.25
N ILE A 828 20.56 0.38 -5.12
CA ILE A 828 21.63 -0.62 -5.28
C ILE A 828 21.99 -0.71 -6.76
N ALA A 829 23.28 -0.54 -7.07
CA ALA A 829 23.81 -0.78 -8.40
C ALA A 829 23.89 -2.28 -8.68
N TYR A 830 23.54 -2.69 -9.89
CA TYR A 830 23.75 -4.09 -10.31
C TYR A 830 25.00 -4.16 -11.19
N TYR A 831 26.18 -4.37 -10.58
CA TYR A 831 27.43 -4.61 -11.28
C TYR A 831 27.90 -6.05 -11.04
N GLU A 832 27.41 -6.98 -11.86
CA GLU A 832 28.17 -8.21 -12.11
C GLU A 832 29.21 -7.93 -13.21
N ILE A 833 30.38 -8.55 -13.10
CA ILE A 833 31.61 -8.14 -13.83
C ILE A 833 31.50 -8.42 -15.34
N ASP A 834 30.56 -9.26 -15.79
CA ASP A 834 30.45 -9.71 -17.19
C ASP A 834 29.11 -9.38 -17.90
N TRP A 835 28.00 -9.24 -17.18
CA TRP A 835 26.68 -8.83 -17.69
C TRP A 835 25.75 -8.42 -16.53
N THR A 836 24.62 -7.77 -16.82
CA THR A 836 23.65 -7.28 -15.83
C THR A 836 22.24 -7.79 -16.11
N LEU A 837 21.30 -7.66 -15.15
CA LEU A 837 19.89 -8.03 -15.33
C LEU A 837 19.20 -7.37 -16.55
N TRP A 838 19.77 -6.27 -17.05
CA TRP A 838 19.26 -5.49 -18.19
C TRP A 838 19.79 -5.98 -19.56
N ASP A 839 20.85 -6.79 -19.53
CA ASP A 839 21.44 -7.37 -20.72
C ASP A 839 20.62 -8.55 -21.22
N ARG A 840 20.64 -8.74 -22.54
CA ARG A 840 20.00 -9.86 -23.23
C ARG A 840 20.61 -10.05 -24.61
N PHE A 841 20.52 -11.26 -25.13
CA PHE A 841 20.86 -11.54 -26.53
C PHE A 841 19.67 -11.23 -27.44
N GLU A 842 19.89 -10.38 -28.43
CA GLU A 842 18.89 -10.05 -29.45
C GLU A 842 19.08 -10.97 -30.67
N VAL A 843 18.14 -11.89 -30.90
CA VAL A 843 18.23 -12.88 -31.99
C VAL A 843 17.05 -12.72 -32.94
N LYS A 844 17.36 -12.42 -34.21
CA LYS A 844 16.34 -12.35 -35.27
C LYS A 844 15.98 -13.75 -35.73
N GLY A 845 14.72 -14.13 -35.53
CA GLY A 845 14.21 -15.43 -35.90
C GLY A 845 14.06 -15.63 -37.40
N VAL A 846 13.76 -14.57 -38.16
CA VAL A 846 13.73 -14.63 -39.62
C VAL A 846 15.10 -14.19 -40.17
N GLN A 847 15.71 -15.07 -40.95
CA GLN A 847 16.99 -14.82 -41.61
C GLN A 847 16.81 -13.89 -42.82
N PRO A 848 17.89 -13.25 -43.34
CA PRO A 848 17.82 -12.42 -44.54
C PRO A 848 17.26 -13.14 -45.78
N SER A 849 17.29 -14.47 -45.82
CA SER A 849 16.68 -15.31 -46.86
C SER A 849 15.14 -15.32 -46.81
N GLY A 850 14.53 -14.79 -45.74
CA GLY A 850 13.10 -14.90 -45.46
C GLY A 850 12.69 -16.23 -44.81
N GLU A 851 13.64 -17.13 -44.58
CA GLU A 851 13.41 -18.40 -43.87
C GLU A 851 13.63 -18.23 -42.36
N GLU A 852 12.93 -19.03 -41.58
CA GLU A 852 13.05 -19.04 -40.12
C GLU A 852 14.32 -19.77 -39.68
N MET A 853 14.96 -19.27 -38.62
CA MET A 853 16.17 -19.82 -38.04
C MET A 853 15.95 -21.25 -37.55
N THR A 854 16.81 -22.17 -37.98
CA THR A 854 16.81 -23.55 -37.48
C THR A 854 17.48 -23.63 -36.12
N LEU A 855 17.18 -24.68 -35.35
CA LEU A 855 17.86 -24.94 -34.09
C LEU A 855 19.38 -25.04 -34.29
N ARG A 856 19.86 -25.66 -35.38
CA ARG A 856 21.29 -25.70 -35.71
C ARG A 856 21.87 -24.30 -35.86
N GLN A 857 21.22 -23.44 -36.66
CA GLN A 857 21.67 -22.06 -36.85
C GLN A 857 21.67 -21.28 -35.53
N PHE A 858 20.68 -21.49 -34.66
CA PHE A 858 20.61 -20.88 -33.34
C PHE A 858 21.78 -21.31 -32.44
N LEU A 859 22.06 -22.61 -32.36
CA LEU A 859 23.21 -23.12 -31.60
C LEU A 859 24.54 -22.62 -32.19
N ASP A 860 24.66 -22.58 -33.52
CA ASP A 860 25.87 -22.11 -34.20
C ASP A 860 26.05 -20.59 -34.05
N TYR A 861 24.97 -19.80 -33.98
CA TYR A 861 25.02 -18.37 -33.69
C TYR A 861 25.78 -18.11 -32.38
N PHE A 862 25.44 -18.84 -31.31
CA PHE A 862 26.12 -18.71 -30.02
C PHE A 862 27.55 -19.27 -30.03
N LYS A 863 27.84 -20.30 -30.83
CA LYS A 863 29.22 -20.77 -31.05
C LYS A 863 30.08 -19.76 -31.83
N VAL A 864 29.50 -18.96 -32.73
CA VAL A 864 30.19 -17.94 -33.53
C VAL A 864 30.31 -16.61 -32.78
N LEU A 865 29.29 -16.22 -32.01
CA LEU A 865 29.32 -15.04 -31.15
C LEU A 865 30.51 -15.09 -30.17
N ARG A 866 30.87 -16.31 -29.73
CA ARG A 866 32.08 -16.65 -28.99
C ARG A 866 33.38 -16.13 -29.61
N CYS A 867 33.46 -15.98 -30.95
CA CYS A 867 34.66 -15.51 -31.64
C CYS A 867 34.78 -13.98 -31.71
N PHE A 868 33.72 -13.23 -31.42
CA PHE A 868 33.65 -11.78 -31.64
C PHE A 868 33.47 -10.94 -30.37
N LEU A 869 33.08 -11.54 -29.24
CA LEU A 869 32.93 -10.81 -27.98
C LEU A 869 34.30 -10.52 -27.32
N THR A 870 34.54 -9.26 -26.98
CA THR A 870 35.68 -8.79 -26.15
C THR A 870 35.41 -8.89 -24.65
N LEU A 871 34.31 -9.53 -24.25
CA LEU A 871 34.06 -9.90 -22.86
C LEU A 871 35.02 -11.03 -22.43
N PRO A 872 35.34 -11.21 -21.13
CA PRO A 872 36.09 -12.36 -20.63
C PRO A 872 35.35 -13.70 -20.81
N ILE A 873 34.19 -13.70 -21.47
CA ILE A 873 33.43 -14.87 -21.92
C ILE A 873 34.17 -15.58 -23.10
N LYS A 874 35.48 -15.76 -23.00
CA LYS A 874 36.27 -16.52 -23.98
C LYS A 874 36.11 -18.04 -23.81
N ASP A 875 35.62 -18.44 -22.64
CA ASP A 875 35.82 -19.78 -22.14
C ASP A 875 34.50 -20.49 -21.81
N TRP A 876 33.60 -20.69 -22.78
CA TRP A 876 32.39 -21.50 -22.59
C TRP A 876 31.99 -22.36 -23.80
N HIS A 877 31.25 -23.44 -23.55
CA HIS A 877 30.63 -24.31 -24.56
C HIS A 877 29.17 -24.63 -24.19
N LEU A 878 28.29 -24.60 -25.19
CA LEU A 878 26.86 -24.80 -24.97
C LEU A 878 26.55 -26.29 -24.76
N SER A 879 26.31 -26.69 -23.51
CA SER A 879 26.06 -28.09 -23.12
C SER A 879 24.64 -28.57 -23.45
N TYR A 880 23.62 -27.75 -23.22
CA TYR A 880 22.22 -28.01 -23.59
C TYR A 880 21.42 -26.71 -23.55
N VAL A 881 20.38 -26.58 -24.38
CA VAL A 881 19.44 -25.44 -24.31
C VAL A 881 18.21 -25.90 -23.53
N VAL A 882 17.75 -25.11 -22.58
CA VAL A 882 16.47 -25.35 -21.90
C VAL A 882 15.46 -24.32 -22.39
N LEU A 883 14.53 -24.69 -23.30
CA LEU A 883 13.38 -23.81 -23.50
C LEU A 883 12.49 -23.89 -22.26
N ARG A 884 12.59 -22.91 -21.38
CA ARG A 884 11.48 -22.52 -20.54
C ARG A 884 10.66 -21.49 -21.29
N ILE A 885 9.49 -21.91 -21.76
CA ILE A 885 8.42 -20.97 -22.12
C ILE A 885 7.60 -20.77 -20.85
N SER A 886 7.30 -19.53 -20.50
CA SER A 886 6.68 -19.09 -19.25
C SER A 886 5.25 -19.66 -19.04
N LEU A 887 5.13 -20.96 -18.79
CA LEU A 887 3.91 -21.70 -18.44
C LEU A 887 4.23 -22.86 -17.48
N PRO A 888 3.25 -23.38 -16.72
CA PRO A 888 3.43 -24.45 -15.74
C PRO A 888 3.50 -25.85 -16.38
N LEU A 889 4.20 -25.98 -17.52
CA LEU A 889 4.46 -27.26 -18.18
C LEU A 889 5.94 -27.62 -18.04
N SER A 890 6.21 -28.92 -17.94
CA SER A 890 7.55 -29.47 -17.71
C SER A 890 8.58 -28.90 -18.71
N PRO A 891 9.79 -28.52 -18.26
CA PRO A 891 10.83 -27.95 -19.12
C PRO A 891 11.16 -28.91 -20.28
N VAL A 892 11.23 -28.39 -21.49
CA VAL A 892 11.70 -29.16 -22.65
C VAL A 892 13.22 -29.06 -22.69
N LEU A 893 13.89 -30.14 -22.26
CA LEU A 893 15.35 -30.26 -22.27
C LEU A 893 15.83 -30.64 -23.69
N PHE A 894 16.71 -29.83 -24.27
CA PHE A 894 17.35 -30.14 -25.56
C PHE A 894 18.76 -30.66 -25.36
N HIS A 895 18.93 -31.97 -25.55
CA HIS A 895 20.27 -32.57 -25.59
C HIS A 895 20.83 -32.48 -27.03
N PRO A 896 22.06 -31.96 -27.23
CA PRO A 896 22.69 -31.82 -28.56
C PRO A 896 22.88 -33.12 -29.35
N GLN A 897 22.68 -34.29 -28.72
CA GLN A 897 22.95 -35.61 -29.29
C GLN A 897 21.82 -36.15 -30.20
N ASN A 898 20.70 -35.43 -30.34
CA ASN A 898 19.60 -35.80 -31.24
C ASN A 898 19.71 -35.11 -32.60
N GLU A 899 20.55 -35.63 -33.50
CA GLU A 899 20.81 -35.04 -34.83
C GLU A 899 19.54 -34.77 -35.66
N HIS A 900 18.51 -35.61 -35.52
CA HIS A 900 17.23 -35.47 -36.24
C HIS A 900 16.39 -34.25 -35.85
N LYS A 901 16.68 -33.57 -34.72
CA LYS A 901 15.92 -32.38 -34.26
C LYS A 901 16.58 -31.05 -34.62
N LEU A 902 17.80 -31.06 -35.17
CA LEU A 902 18.62 -29.86 -35.40
C LEU A 902 18.19 -29.03 -36.62
N GLU A 903 17.56 -29.64 -37.62
CA GLU A 903 17.08 -28.98 -38.85
C GLU A 903 15.64 -28.45 -38.74
N ILE A 904 15.01 -28.58 -37.57
CA ILE A 904 13.67 -28.07 -37.31
C ILE A 904 13.79 -26.58 -36.98
N THR A 905 12.85 -25.76 -37.47
CA THR A 905 12.81 -24.32 -37.14
C THR A 905 12.46 -24.12 -35.66
N MET A 906 12.92 -23.02 -35.06
CA MET A 906 12.69 -22.75 -33.63
C MET A 906 11.20 -22.69 -33.25
N LEU A 907 10.33 -22.24 -34.15
CA LEU A 907 8.87 -22.17 -34.00
C LEU A 907 8.16 -23.48 -34.33
N SER A 908 8.74 -24.36 -35.15
CA SER A 908 8.13 -25.66 -35.46
C SER A 908 8.40 -26.73 -34.40
N GLN A 909 8.96 -26.35 -33.24
CA GLN A 909 9.13 -27.24 -32.10
C GLN A 909 8.01 -27.06 -31.06
N GLY A 910 7.23 -28.14 -30.85
CA GLY A 910 6.35 -28.36 -29.70
C GLY A 910 5.61 -27.12 -29.18
N VAL A 911 6.16 -26.51 -28.12
CA VAL A 911 5.53 -25.40 -27.38
C VAL A 911 5.61 -24.07 -28.16
N SER A 912 6.68 -23.80 -28.91
CA SER A 912 6.78 -22.62 -29.80
C SER A 912 5.79 -22.70 -30.96
N MET A 913 5.47 -23.91 -31.43
CA MET A 913 4.46 -24.14 -32.47
C MET A 913 3.06 -23.84 -31.91
N LEU A 914 2.77 -24.27 -30.68
CA LEU A 914 1.52 -23.94 -30.02
C LEU A 914 1.37 -22.43 -29.83
N TYR A 915 2.41 -21.72 -29.42
CA TYR A 915 2.36 -20.26 -29.26
C TYR A 915 2.18 -19.53 -30.60
N SER A 916 3.03 -19.79 -31.59
CA SER A 916 2.92 -19.11 -32.90
C SER A 916 1.60 -19.42 -33.63
N PHE A 917 1.04 -20.62 -33.44
CA PHE A 917 -0.23 -21.03 -34.05
C PHE A 917 -1.47 -20.48 -33.31
N PHE A 918 -1.48 -20.51 -31.97
CA PHE A 918 -2.65 -20.09 -31.18
C PHE A 918 -2.59 -18.62 -30.72
N MET A 919 -1.43 -17.97 -30.79
CA MET A 919 -1.21 -16.58 -30.34
C MET A 919 -0.48 -15.75 -31.42
N PRO A 920 -1.17 -15.40 -32.54
CA PRO A 920 -0.55 -14.70 -33.66
C PRO A 920 -0.09 -13.25 -33.36
N HIS A 921 -0.40 -12.73 -32.17
CA HIS A 921 -0.02 -11.40 -31.70
C HIS A 921 1.37 -11.36 -31.05
N VAL A 922 1.96 -12.52 -30.74
CA VAL A 922 3.29 -12.61 -30.12
C VAL A 922 4.35 -12.23 -31.14
N LYS A 923 5.15 -11.19 -30.87
CA LYS A 923 6.23 -10.71 -31.75
C LYS A 923 7.61 -11.25 -31.39
N ALA A 924 7.84 -11.57 -30.12
CA ALA A 924 9.09 -12.15 -29.64
C ALA A 924 8.85 -13.26 -28.61
N LEU A 925 9.80 -14.18 -28.50
CA LEU A 925 9.87 -15.21 -27.46
C LEU A 925 11.07 -14.95 -26.56
N VAL A 926 10.95 -15.32 -25.29
CA VAL A 926 12.06 -15.34 -24.33
C VAL A 926 12.59 -16.77 -24.24
N PHE A 927 13.91 -16.94 -24.38
CA PHE A 927 14.59 -18.20 -24.11
C PHE A 927 15.60 -18.03 -22.99
N GLU A 928 15.55 -18.92 -22.00
CA GLU A 928 16.59 -19.08 -20.98
C GLU A 928 17.68 -20.03 -21.49
N LEU A 929 18.93 -19.75 -21.15
CA LEU A 929 20.07 -20.58 -21.54
C LEU A 929 20.78 -21.11 -20.30
N CYS A 930 21.17 -22.38 -20.34
CA CYS A 930 22.15 -22.95 -19.41
C CYS A 930 23.37 -23.32 -20.26
N CYS A 931 24.56 -22.87 -19.87
CA CYS A 931 25.77 -23.15 -20.62
C CYS A 931 26.92 -23.45 -19.67
N ASN A 932 27.83 -24.33 -20.08
CA ASN A 932 29.00 -24.60 -19.28
C ASN A 932 30.17 -23.76 -19.78
N ASP A 933 31.09 -23.41 -18.89
CA ASP A 933 32.38 -22.84 -19.24
C ASP A 933 33.30 -23.90 -19.95
N LEU A 934 34.56 -23.57 -20.20
CA LEU A 934 35.57 -24.49 -20.76
C LEU A 934 36.08 -25.52 -19.74
N THR A 935 35.81 -25.31 -18.46
CA THR A 935 36.14 -26.24 -17.37
C THR A 935 35.00 -27.23 -17.09
N ASP A 936 33.91 -27.13 -17.86
CA ASP A 936 32.67 -27.91 -17.74
C ASP A 936 31.84 -27.56 -16.49
N GLU A 937 32.04 -26.35 -15.94
CA GLU A 937 31.26 -25.78 -14.85
C GLU A 937 30.08 -24.97 -15.41
N ASP A 938 28.91 -25.07 -14.76
CA ASP A 938 27.69 -24.36 -15.19
C ASP A 938 27.85 -22.84 -14.97
N VAL A 939 27.46 -22.05 -15.97
CA VAL A 939 27.56 -20.58 -15.97
C VAL A 939 26.23 -19.96 -16.36
N GLU A 940 25.83 -18.95 -15.59
CA GLU A 940 24.67 -18.12 -15.91
C GLU A 940 25.00 -17.10 -17.01
N VAL A 941 24.08 -16.94 -17.95
CA VAL A 941 24.19 -15.99 -19.07
C VAL A 941 22.88 -15.24 -19.24
N PRO A 942 22.89 -14.06 -19.91
CA PRO A 942 21.67 -13.34 -20.22
C PRO A 942 20.65 -14.18 -21.00
N TYR A 943 19.36 -13.90 -20.79
CA TYR A 943 18.29 -14.50 -21.58
C TYR A 943 18.32 -14.02 -23.05
N VAL A 944 17.61 -14.73 -23.92
CA VAL A 944 17.50 -14.41 -25.35
C VAL A 944 16.12 -13.83 -25.67
N ARG A 945 16.08 -12.66 -26.29
CA ARG A 945 14.89 -12.16 -26.99
C ARG A 945 14.95 -12.63 -28.44
N TYR A 946 14.12 -13.61 -28.77
CA TYR A 946 14.01 -14.18 -30.11
C TYR A 946 12.84 -13.53 -30.86
N THR A 947 13.14 -12.64 -31.80
CA THR A 947 12.12 -11.89 -32.54
C THR A 947 11.58 -12.72 -33.70
N ILE A 948 10.28 -13.01 -33.67
CA ILE A 948 9.59 -13.85 -34.66
C ILE A 948 9.38 -13.11 -35.99
N ARG A 949 9.21 -11.77 -35.95
CA ARG A 949 8.92 -10.92 -37.12
C ARG A 949 9.62 -9.58 -37.07
#